data_AF-A0A821Z7I9-F1
#
_entry.id   AF-A0A821Z7I9-F1
#
_cell.length_a   1.000
_cell.length_b   1.000
_cell.length_c   1.000
_cell.angle_alpha   90.00
_cell.angle_beta   90.00
_cell.angle_gamma   90.00
#
_symmetry.space_group_name_H-M   'P 1'
#
loop_
_entity.id
_entity.type
_entity.pdbx_description
1 polymer ?
#
loop_
_entity_poly.entity_id
_entity_poly.type
_entity_poly.pdbx_seq_one_letter_code
_entity_poly.pdbx_strand_id
1 'polypeptide(L)'
;MAEYFKLPFSNQQIYVEIKLSQSEGISNAAAAASSNTEIICCVDTSGSMAGSPIHNVCEVLRDIYQRTQKDYRLFTYNTQTDTKRTLKILYEQNGDLQANGGTLFSCIFNAIKDYLLQNPSSTRATTFIFMTDGQDNEPNSPTLRKSIEMLKLILSGMTNSPPITFHVIGFGEVNDQFLNQIRTFGTRQGLFRYSTESRELQNNFNDMFEYALNVREFTIKFSNGKTYTANNIDNETVGFLTNDDDDLSTVTELTLIDDTKTTRNFCLTEMKNIRPIHSLHALNLISPKNEEDVKSIQAYLSTIQITNNKNLIERLEVEQIYNEIDQRMMEYTQLFTQLKINQVPERVKLQLSALRHDPIFANTQRKKKLDLRINKNADYFKRTDINGILQGYKDSITSDTWQMIKEQKQEWVDVYSKEDIYEIMRKSSDNILCLGILVQRDEEAITNPTKGLKLLNVTNTIISYDSFINAMNVAKNNQQSQGQFTTLNDLYCVAGVLSNERINAVIPLYINDEHMKRIRILEGIWLGYLYTLDSYGYDKQQEVGLLKLLHQIIQQRTNTQRQKQILIELERVCQFIINESQGFKTAEQFGEKIYEKLFNRIPISNTQEYDLRIPLMISYLKNNLTSVLLPVYYEYLRQQYLSKHRKRSLETKQIVENLLYGCDAKTRTMAINVTNQNNTTTINNDPDYIEKSFIDFFHDELCKPIELIPQKNKNENNKFIIRDEIELDYIKSLLLPIPDFIKTILNYSQIDDDYIEKHLDYNNLRWELLITFYYLIYSDTNIRELQNLPNKENILSTIDERLHTATTDTNDYDCSSESVRLVTYVALNCKTLEGFAGLMRKYCSKRRGPIFTEVFKQLLPPYKDESDNIHVGVTKEDKLIALLSNTISTTITTKPIYHDMKQYDRSHFDGLIDALSWFIKQNNVYNIKYLIVRKPIVYGIGISTVSDQSGSRKKTKHRYVLR
;
A
#
# COMPACT_ATOMS: atom_id res chain seq x y z
N MET A 1 -41.34 1.57 -10.00
CA MET A 1 -41.99 2.68 -10.74
C MET A 1 -41.42 2.67 -12.15
N ALA A 2 -42.23 2.87 -13.20
CA ALA A 2 -41.75 2.96 -14.58
C ALA A 2 -41.98 4.37 -15.12
N GLU A 3 -40.92 5.04 -15.55
CA GLU A 3 -40.91 6.39 -16.07
C GLU A 3 -40.37 6.40 -17.50
N TYR A 4 -40.80 7.33 -18.36
CA TYR A 4 -40.25 7.43 -19.72
C TYR A 4 -40.11 8.87 -20.21
N PHE A 5 -39.21 9.08 -21.18
CA PHE A 5 -39.14 10.34 -21.94
C PHE A 5 -38.67 10.10 -23.39
N LYS A 6 -39.07 10.99 -24.30
CA LYS A 6 -38.65 10.97 -25.71
C LYS A 6 -37.25 11.58 -25.88
N LEU A 7 -36.38 10.93 -26.65
CA LEU A 7 -35.03 11.43 -26.88
C LEU A 7 -35.04 12.64 -27.81
N PRO A 8 -34.31 13.74 -27.52
CA PRO A 8 -34.44 14.98 -28.28
C PRO A 8 -33.88 14.94 -29.72
N PHE A 9 -32.94 14.03 -29.98
CA PHE A 9 -32.23 13.94 -31.27
C PHE A 9 -32.73 12.78 -32.14
N SER A 10 -33.69 11.99 -31.65
CA SER A 10 -34.34 10.93 -32.40
C SER A 10 -35.83 10.97 -32.16
N ASN A 11 -36.58 11.42 -33.18
CA ASN A 11 -38.05 11.51 -33.11
C ASN A 11 -38.73 10.16 -32.84
N GLN A 12 -37.99 9.05 -32.97
CA GLN A 12 -38.53 7.68 -32.92
C GLN A 12 -38.10 6.91 -31.67
N GLN A 13 -37.18 7.44 -30.84
CA GLN A 13 -36.62 6.72 -29.71
C GLN A 13 -37.13 7.23 -28.36
N ILE A 14 -37.53 6.28 -27.52
CA ILE A 14 -38.02 6.53 -26.17
C ILE A 14 -37.14 5.79 -25.18
N TYR A 15 -36.73 6.49 -24.12
CA TYR A 15 -36.08 5.89 -22.98
C TYR A 15 -37.10 5.57 -21.91
N VAL A 16 -37.14 4.31 -21.46
CA VAL A 16 -37.99 3.84 -20.36
C VAL A 16 -37.09 3.41 -19.21
N GLU A 17 -37.28 4.00 -18.04
CA GLU A 17 -36.57 3.68 -16.81
C GLU A 17 -37.50 2.97 -15.83
N ILE A 18 -37.12 1.79 -15.37
CA ILE A 18 -37.87 1.02 -14.38
C ILE A 18 -37.05 0.96 -13.09
N LYS A 19 -37.53 1.67 -12.07
CA LYS A 19 -37.01 1.60 -10.70
C LYS A 19 -37.56 0.36 -10.01
N LEU A 20 -36.68 -0.59 -9.73
CA LEU A 20 -36.96 -1.78 -8.94
C LEU A 20 -36.91 -1.38 -7.46
N SER A 21 -38.07 -1.21 -6.83
CA SER A 21 -38.11 -0.96 -5.39
C SER A 21 -37.45 -2.12 -4.66
N GLN A 22 -36.36 -1.84 -3.93
CA GLN A 22 -35.80 -2.75 -2.93
C GLN A 22 -36.86 -2.91 -1.82
N SER A 23 -37.84 -3.79 -2.01
CA SER A 23 -38.75 -4.13 -0.93
C SER A 23 -37.94 -4.82 0.17
N GLU A 24 -37.94 -4.20 1.35
CA GLU A 24 -37.38 -4.66 2.62
C GLU A 24 -37.55 -6.18 2.78
N GLY A 25 -36.46 -6.94 2.66
CA GLY A 25 -36.47 -8.41 2.80
C GLY A 25 -35.60 -9.18 1.80
N ILE A 26 -35.12 -8.52 0.74
CA ILE A 26 -34.41 -9.21 -0.36
C ILE A 26 -32.87 -9.20 -0.20
N SER A 27 -32.27 -8.42 0.71
CA SER A 27 -30.80 -8.33 0.80
C SER A 27 -30.10 -9.67 1.09
N ASN A 28 -30.76 -10.61 1.78
CA ASN A 28 -30.23 -11.96 1.98
C ASN A 28 -30.65 -12.96 0.87
N ALA A 29 -31.75 -12.71 0.16
CA ALA A 29 -32.25 -13.58 -0.91
C ALA A 29 -31.66 -13.26 -2.29
N ALA A 30 -31.26 -12.01 -2.56
CA ALA A 30 -30.64 -11.61 -3.83
C ALA A 30 -29.18 -12.06 -3.97
N ALA A 31 -28.44 -12.09 -2.86
CA ALA A 31 -27.13 -12.75 -2.82
C ALA A 31 -27.27 -14.26 -3.10
N ALA A 32 -28.33 -14.89 -2.57
CA ALA A 32 -28.68 -16.28 -2.88
C ALA A 32 -29.24 -16.47 -4.31
N ALA A 33 -29.89 -15.47 -4.92
CA ALA A 33 -30.43 -15.57 -6.28
C ALA A 33 -29.35 -15.50 -7.37
N SER A 34 -28.19 -14.86 -7.10
CA SER A 34 -26.98 -14.97 -7.95
C SER A 34 -26.38 -16.40 -7.98
N SER A 35 -26.96 -17.35 -7.24
CA SER A 35 -26.55 -18.76 -7.22
C SER A 35 -27.35 -19.67 -8.16
N ASN A 36 -28.28 -19.13 -8.96
CA ASN A 36 -29.17 -19.91 -9.81
C ASN A 36 -28.69 -20.13 -11.26
N THR A 37 -27.55 -19.59 -11.68
CA THR A 37 -26.90 -19.90 -12.96
C THR A 37 -25.88 -21.03 -12.79
N GLU A 38 -26.04 -22.11 -13.54
CA GLU A 38 -25.04 -23.17 -13.66
C GLU A 38 -24.02 -22.77 -14.73
N ILE A 39 -22.80 -22.47 -14.31
CA ILE A 39 -21.69 -22.14 -15.22
C ILE A 39 -20.88 -23.40 -15.51
N ILE A 40 -20.63 -23.66 -16.80
CA ILE A 40 -19.82 -24.77 -17.30
C ILE A 40 -18.72 -24.21 -18.18
N CYS A 41 -17.46 -24.41 -17.77
CA CYS A 41 -16.30 -23.94 -18.50
C CYS A 41 -15.88 -25.00 -19.51
N CYS A 42 -15.87 -24.69 -20.80
CA CYS A 42 -15.41 -25.57 -21.86
C CYS A 42 -14.02 -25.11 -22.33
N VAL A 43 -12.97 -25.81 -21.89
CA VAL A 43 -11.57 -25.44 -22.10
C VAL A 43 -10.91 -26.34 -23.12
N ASP A 44 -10.36 -25.73 -24.17
CA ASP A 44 -9.47 -26.40 -25.12
C ASP A 44 -8.18 -26.84 -24.41
N THR A 45 -7.80 -28.10 -24.58
CA THR A 45 -6.55 -28.69 -24.10
C THR A 45 -5.78 -29.34 -25.25
N SER A 46 -5.94 -28.85 -26.47
CA SER A 46 -5.18 -29.26 -27.66
C SER A 46 -3.69 -28.95 -27.52
N GLY A 47 -2.87 -29.47 -28.45
CA GLY A 47 -1.43 -29.25 -28.44
C GLY A 47 -1.01 -27.78 -28.64
N SER A 48 -1.81 -26.97 -29.33
CA SER A 48 -1.55 -25.53 -29.52
C SER A 48 -1.59 -24.77 -28.20
N MET A 49 -2.45 -25.21 -27.27
CA MET A 49 -2.60 -24.61 -25.95
C MET A 49 -1.35 -24.75 -25.05
N ALA A 50 -0.36 -25.57 -25.43
CA ALA A 50 0.81 -25.84 -24.61
C ALA A 50 1.64 -24.57 -24.33
N GLY A 51 2.12 -24.44 -23.08
CA GLY A 51 2.91 -23.29 -22.64
C GLY A 51 2.04 -22.21 -22.01
N SER A 52 2.24 -20.95 -22.44
CA SER A 52 1.56 -19.79 -21.84
C SER A 52 0.03 -19.81 -21.95
N PRO A 53 -0.61 -20.23 -23.07
CA PRO A 53 -2.06 -20.17 -23.19
C PRO A 53 -2.79 -21.01 -22.13
N ILE A 54 -2.46 -22.30 -21.99
CA ILE A 54 -3.10 -23.17 -20.98
C ILE A 54 -2.79 -22.73 -19.55
N HIS A 55 -1.57 -22.23 -19.30
CA HIS A 55 -1.18 -21.70 -17.99
C HIS A 55 -2.05 -20.51 -17.58
N ASN A 56 -2.25 -19.54 -18.48
CA ASN A 56 -3.07 -18.37 -18.22
C ASN A 56 -4.54 -18.76 -17.98
N VAL A 57 -5.08 -19.70 -18.76
CA VAL A 57 -6.44 -20.20 -18.56
C VAL A 57 -6.57 -20.85 -17.17
N CYS A 58 -5.61 -21.68 -16.77
CA CYS A 58 -5.63 -22.33 -15.46
C CYS A 58 -5.49 -21.31 -14.32
N GLU A 59 -4.62 -20.31 -14.45
CA GLU A 59 -4.44 -19.25 -13.46
C GLU A 59 -5.74 -18.47 -13.24
N VAL A 60 -6.43 -18.09 -14.31
CA VAL A 60 -7.70 -17.36 -14.20
C VAL A 60 -8.79 -18.23 -13.58
N LEU A 61 -8.91 -19.49 -13.98
CA LEU A 61 -9.88 -20.41 -13.39
C LEU A 61 -9.63 -20.65 -11.90
N ARG A 62 -8.36 -20.71 -11.46
CA ARG A 62 -8.00 -20.77 -10.04
C ARG A 62 -8.37 -19.49 -9.30
N ASP A 63 -8.08 -18.33 -9.87
CA ASP A 63 -8.44 -17.04 -9.29
C ASP A 63 -9.97 -16.89 -9.15
N ILE A 64 -10.74 -17.31 -10.16
CA ILE A 64 -12.21 -17.33 -10.09
C ILE A 64 -12.70 -18.25 -8.97
N TYR A 65 -12.14 -19.45 -8.83
CA TYR A 65 -12.49 -20.34 -7.72
C TYR A 65 -12.12 -19.71 -6.37
N GLN A 66 -10.94 -19.10 -6.25
CA GLN A 66 -10.48 -18.44 -5.04
C GLN A 66 -11.38 -17.27 -4.63
N ARG A 67 -11.86 -16.47 -5.60
CA ARG A 67 -12.77 -15.34 -5.35
C ARG A 67 -14.19 -15.78 -5.04
N THR A 68 -14.73 -16.75 -5.79
CA THR A 68 -16.14 -17.13 -5.70
C THR A 68 -16.43 -18.24 -4.70
N GLN A 69 -15.44 -19.08 -4.39
CA GLN A 69 -15.58 -20.31 -3.58
C GLN A 69 -16.68 -21.25 -4.10
N LYS A 70 -17.07 -21.13 -5.38
CA LYS A 70 -18.08 -21.98 -6.04
C LYS A 70 -17.37 -23.00 -6.93
N ASP A 71 -17.75 -24.26 -6.81
CA ASP A 71 -17.20 -25.33 -7.63
C ASP A 71 -17.95 -25.45 -8.97
N TYR A 72 -17.43 -24.79 -10.01
CA TYR A 72 -17.99 -24.87 -11.36
C TYR A 72 -17.51 -26.12 -12.10
N ARG A 73 -18.35 -26.66 -12.99
CA ARG A 73 -17.98 -27.80 -13.84
C ARG A 73 -16.99 -27.37 -14.91
N LEU A 74 -16.04 -28.24 -15.21
CA LEU A 74 -14.99 -28.02 -16.19
C LEU A 74 -15.02 -29.15 -17.23
N PHE A 75 -15.36 -28.78 -18.46
CA PHE A 75 -15.29 -29.67 -19.62
C PHE A 75 -13.98 -29.37 -20.36
N THR A 76 -13.03 -30.27 -20.31
CA THR A 76 -11.79 -30.14 -21.10
C THR A 76 -11.94 -30.92 -22.39
N TYR A 77 -11.51 -30.34 -23.52
CA TYR A 77 -11.61 -31.01 -24.81
C TYR A 77 -10.37 -30.84 -25.68
N ASN A 78 -10.07 -31.87 -26.44
CA ASN A 78 -9.07 -31.89 -27.51
C ASN A 78 -9.59 -32.81 -28.64
N THR A 79 -8.99 -33.98 -28.85
CA THR A 79 -9.57 -35.05 -29.67
C THR A 79 -10.64 -35.86 -28.92
N GLN A 80 -10.68 -35.74 -27.59
CA GLN A 80 -11.67 -36.34 -26.71
C GLN A 80 -12.20 -35.27 -25.73
N THR A 81 -13.29 -35.57 -25.02
CA THR A 81 -13.84 -34.68 -23.98
C THR A 81 -13.81 -35.37 -22.62
N ASP A 82 -13.39 -34.64 -21.59
CA ASP A 82 -13.52 -35.05 -20.18
C ASP A 82 -14.45 -34.08 -19.46
N THR A 83 -15.59 -34.61 -18.99
CA THR A 83 -16.65 -33.85 -18.30
C THR A 83 -16.67 -34.09 -16.80
N LYS A 84 -15.70 -34.85 -16.25
CA LYS A 84 -15.69 -35.25 -14.83
C LYS A 84 -14.97 -34.24 -13.92
N ARG A 85 -14.31 -33.23 -14.50
CA ARG A 85 -13.50 -32.26 -13.76
C ARG A 85 -14.33 -31.09 -13.24
N THR A 86 -13.82 -30.47 -12.18
CA THR A 86 -14.37 -29.25 -11.60
C THR A 86 -13.25 -28.26 -11.26
N LEU A 87 -13.58 -26.98 -11.07
CA LEU A 87 -12.58 -25.97 -10.74
C LEU A 87 -11.90 -26.20 -9.40
N LYS A 88 -12.61 -26.77 -8.42
CA LYS A 88 -12.04 -27.17 -7.15
C LYS A 88 -10.90 -28.15 -7.32
N ILE A 89 -11.07 -29.17 -8.17
CA ILE A 89 -10.03 -30.16 -8.45
C ILE A 89 -8.81 -29.49 -9.09
N LEU A 90 -9.02 -28.56 -10.03
CA LEU A 90 -7.93 -27.81 -10.68
C LEU A 90 -7.15 -26.95 -9.67
N TYR A 91 -7.87 -26.31 -8.73
CA TYR A 91 -7.27 -25.49 -7.68
C TYR A 91 -6.48 -26.34 -6.67
N GLU A 92 -7.05 -27.44 -6.17
CA GLU A 92 -6.42 -28.32 -5.17
C GLU A 92 -5.18 -29.04 -5.71
N GLN A 93 -5.17 -29.40 -6.99
CA GLN A 93 -4.01 -30.07 -7.61
C GLN A 93 -2.84 -29.12 -7.88
N ASN A 94 -3.08 -27.80 -7.88
CA ASN A 94 -2.10 -26.75 -8.17
C ASN A 94 -1.25 -27.01 -9.44
N GLY A 95 -1.78 -27.79 -10.38
CA GLY A 95 -1.16 -28.13 -11.65
C GLY A 95 -1.93 -27.50 -12.80
N ASP A 96 -1.25 -27.27 -13.92
CA ASP A 96 -1.91 -26.87 -15.16
C ASP A 96 -2.56 -28.07 -15.85
N LEU A 97 -3.60 -27.81 -16.63
CA LEU A 97 -4.20 -28.83 -17.51
C LEU A 97 -3.15 -29.29 -18.53
N GLN A 98 -3.15 -30.59 -18.83
CA GLN A 98 -2.24 -31.14 -19.83
C GLN A 98 -2.75 -30.85 -21.24
N ALA A 99 -2.02 -29.99 -21.96
CA ALA A 99 -2.27 -29.66 -23.36
C ALA A 99 -1.67 -30.76 -24.28
N ASN A 100 -2.51 -31.46 -25.04
CA ASN A 100 -2.11 -32.46 -26.03
C ASN A 100 -3.20 -32.74 -27.07
N GLY A 101 -2.83 -33.39 -28.18
CA GLY A 101 -3.77 -33.75 -29.25
C GLY A 101 -4.12 -32.58 -30.18
N GLY A 102 -5.16 -32.76 -30.98
CA GLY A 102 -5.73 -31.73 -31.85
C GLY A 102 -7.05 -31.18 -31.33
N THR A 103 -7.64 -30.22 -32.05
CA THR A 103 -8.90 -29.56 -31.64
C THR A 103 -10.08 -30.13 -32.42
N LEU A 104 -10.99 -30.85 -31.75
CA LEU A 104 -12.22 -31.37 -32.35
C LEU A 104 -13.45 -30.80 -31.62
N PHE A 105 -14.10 -29.79 -32.18
CA PHE A 105 -15.31 -29.19 -31.62
C PHE A 105 -16.51 -30.16 -31.63
N SER A 106 -16.51 -31.14 -32.53
CA SER A 106 -17.57 -32.15 -32.57
C SER A 106 -17.67 -32.98 -31.28
N CYS A 107 -16.56 -33.21 -30.57
CA CYS A 107 -16.59 -33.96 -29.31
C CYS A 107 -17.23 -33.15 -28.17
N ILE A 108 -16.85 -31.88 -28.01
CA ILE A 108 -17.39 -31.02 -26.97
C ILE A 108 -18.87 -30.69 -27.20
N PHE A 109 -19.32 -30.48 -28.44
CA PHE A 109 -20.75 -30.31 -28.72
C PHE A 109 -21.57 -31.55 -28.41
N ASN A 110 -21.03 -32.75 -28.67
CA ASN A 110 -21.70 -33.99 -28.24
C ASN A 110 -21.75 -34.11 -26.73
N ALA A 111 -20.69 -33.74 -26.00
CA ALA A 111 -20.67 -33.74 -24.54
C ALA A 111 -21.69 -32.75 -23.94
N ILE A 112 -21.78 -31.53 -24.50
CA ILE A 112 -22.79 -30.53 -24.13
C ILE A 112 -24.21 -31.07 -24.39
N LYS A 113 -24.41 -31.68 -25.56
CA LYS A 113 -25.68 -32.30 -25.93
C LYS A 113 -26.08 -33.41 -24.95
N ASP A 114 -25.17 -34.33 -24.65
CA ASP A 114 -25.41 -35.42 -23.70
C ASP A 114 -25.67 -34.87 -22.28
N TYR A 115 -24.97 -33.81 -21.89
CA TYR A 115 -25.18 -33.10 -20.63
C TYR A 115 -26.60 -32.53 -20.52
N LEU A 116 -27.06 -31.83 -21.55
CA LEU A 116 -28.40 -31.24 -21.60
C LEU A 116 -29.49 -32.32 -21.57
N LEU A 117 -29.29 -33.45 -22.26
CA LEU A 117 -30.23 -34.57 -22.25
C LEU A 117 -30.30 -35.29 -20.89
N GLN A 118 -29.20 -35.32 -20.14
CA GLN A 118 -29.17 -35.89 -18.79
C GLN A 118 -29.78 -34.95 -17.75
N ASN A 119 -29.83 -33.65 -18.03
CA ASN A 119 -30.35 -32.62 -17.13
C ASN A 119 -31.50 -31.81 -17.77
N PRO A 120 -32.54 -32.44 -18.33
CA PRO A 120 -33.59 -31.76 -19.11
C PRO A 120 -34.50 -30.89 -18.22
N SER A 121 -34.52 -31.16 -16.92
CA SER A 121 -35.33 -30.46 -15.91
C SER A 121 -34.49 -29.57 -15.00
N SER A 122 -33.29 -29.15 -15.44
CA SER A 122 -32.56 -28.12 -14.70
C SER A 122 -33.51 -26.93 -14.52
N THR A 123 -33.76 -26.55 -13.27
CA THR A 123 -34.51 -25.33 -12.93
C THR A 123 -33.63 -24.09 -13.05
N ARG A 124 -32.35 -24.28 -13.40
CA ARG A 124 -31.31 -23.26 -13.44
C ARG A 124 -30.95 -22.90 -14.88
N ALA A 125 -30.72 -21.61 -15.11
CA ALA A 125 -30.12 -21.12 -16.35
C ALA A 125 -28.72 -21.73 -16.50
N THR A 126 -28.35 -22.18 -17.70
CA THR A 126 -27.06 -22.84 -17.93
C THR A 126 -26.21 -21.98 -18.87
N THR A 127 -25.00 -21.63 -18.42
CA THR A 127 -24.08 -20.79 -19.15
C THR A 127 -22.82 -21.60 -19.50
N PHE A 128 -22.57 -21.78 -20.79
CA PHE A 128 -21.35 -22.39 -21.31
C PHE A 128 -20.35 -21.30 -21.65
N ILE A 129 -19.13 -21.42 -21.13
CA ILE A 129 -18.01 -20.51 -21.38
C ILE A 129 -16.99 -21.28 -22.22
N PHE A 130 -17.04 -21.10 -23.53
CA PHE A 130 -16.22 -21.79 -24.52
C PHE A 130 -14.89 -21.08 -24.75
N MET A 131 -13.78 -21.78 -24.64
CA MET A 131 -12.42 -21.22 -24.72
C MET A 131 -11.60 -22.05 -25.70
N THR A 132 -10.91 -21.40 -26.64
CA THR A 132 -10.03 -22.08 -27.61
C THR A 132 -8.97 -21.15 -28.18
N ASP A 133 -7.80 -21.72 -28.48
CA ASP A 133 -6.75 -21.06 -29.26
C ASP A 133 -6.61 -21.55 -30.71
N GLY A 134 -7.43 -22.53 -31.07
CA GLY A 134 -7.31 -23.27 -32.32
C GLY A 134 -8.56 -23.22 -33.19
N GLN A 135 -8.42 -23.79 -34.37
CA GLN A 135 -9.54 -24.07 -35.27
C GLN A 135 -9.87 -25.57 -35.19
N ASP A 136 -11.10 -25.94 -35.52
CA ASP A 136 -11.43 -27.36 -35.67
C ASP A 136 -10.50 -27.98 -36.71
N ASN A 137 -9.90 -29.13 -36.39
CA ASN A 137 -9.01 -29.84 -37.30
C ASN A 137 -9.72 -30.28 -38.60
N GLU A 138 -11.05 -30.41 -38.56
CA GLU A 138 -11.88 -30.79 -39.70
C GLU A 138 -13.10 -29.85 -39.84
N PRO A 139 -12.88 -28.57 -40.20
CA PRO A 139 -13.90 -27.52 -40.12
C PRO A 139 -15.08 -27.75 -41.09
N ASN A 140 -14.89 -28.59 -42.10
CA ASN A 140 -15.91 -29.00 -43.07
C ASN A 140 -16.34 -30.47 -42.92
N SER A 141 -15.98 -31.14 -41.81
CA SER A 141 -16.38 -32.52 -41.62
C SER A 141 -17.91 -32.66 -41.52
N PRO A 142 -18.49 -33.72 -42.10
CA PRO A 142 -19.90 -34.05 -41.88
C PRO A 142 -20.19 -34.33 -40.40
N THR A 143 -19.18 -34.77 -39.65
CA THR A 143 -19.25 -35.04 -38.21
C THR A 143 -19.49 -33.77 -37.40
N LEU A 144 -18.72 -32.69 -37.66
CA LEU A 144 -18.91 -31.39 -37.00
C LEU A 144 -20.29 -30.82 -37.31
N ARG A 145 -20.69 -30.78 -38.59
CA ARG A 145 -22.01 -30.30 -39.01
C ARG A 145 -23.14 -31.05 -38.32
N LYS A 146 -23.08 -32.39 -38.33
CA LYS A 146 -24.07 -33.25 -37.66
C LYS A 146 -24.13 -32.99 -36.16
N SER A 147 -23.01 -32.76 -35.50
CA SER A 147 -22.98 -32.46 -34.05
C SER A 147 -23.63 -31.11 -33.73
N ILE A 148 -23.37 -30.07 -34.55
CA ILE A 148 -23.99 -28.74 -34.41
C ILE A 148 -25.49 -28.81 -34.68
N GLU A 149 -25.92 -29.49 -35.73
CA GLU A 149 -27.34 -29.66 -36.07
C GLU A 149 -28.09 -30.39 -34.96
N MET A 150 -27.50 -31.45 -34.41
CA MET A 150 -28.10 -32.21 -33.30
C MET A 150 -28.20 -31.36 -32.02
N LEU A 151 -27.16 -30.57 -31.70
CA LEU A 151 -27.19 -29.66 -30.57
C LEU A 151 -28.29 -28.59 -30.75
N LYS A 152 -28.36 -27.96 -31.92
CA LYS A 152 -29.41 -26.98 -32.26
C LYS A 152 -30.82 -27.58 -32.18
N LEU A 153 -30.99 -28.82 -32.66
CA LEU A 153 -32.27 -29.51 -32.58
C LEU A 153 -32.71 -29.71 -31.12
N ILE A 154 -31.80 -30.15 -30.25
CA ILE A 154 -32.10 -30.33 -28.81
C ILE A 154 -32.43 -29.00 -28.15
N LEU A 155 -31.65 -27.96 -28.41
CA LEU A 155 -31.91 -26.61 -27.89
C LEU A 155 -33.27 -26.07 -28.36
N SER A 156 -33.64 -26.33 -29.61
CA SER A 156 -34.97 -25.95 -30.14
C SER A 156 -36.12 -26.72 -29.49
N GLY A 157 -35.88 -27.95 -29.03
CA GLY A 157 -36.86 -28.75 -28.29
C GLY A 157 -37.04 -28.32 -26.83
N MET A 158 -36.14 -27.49 -26.30
CA MET A 158 -36.12 -27.04 -24.90
C MET A 158 -36.83 -25.68 -24.69
N THR A 159 -37.92 -25.41 -25.40
CA THR A 159 -38.63 -24.11 -25.35
C THR A 159 -39.13 -23.69 -23.97
N ASN A 160 -39.34 -24.65 -23.06
CA ASN A 160 -39.79 -24.38 -21.69
C ASN A 160 -38.67 -24.39 -20.65
N SER A 161 -37.43 -24.74 -21.03
CA SER A 161 -36.30 -24.79 -20.11
C SER A 161 -35.84 -23.38 -19.71
N PRO A 162 -35.05 -23.25 -18.64
CA PRO A 162 -34.29 -22.04 -18.37
C PRO A 162 -33.37 -21.71 -19.56
N PRO A 163 -32.94 -20.44 -19.65
CA PRO A 163 -32.10 -19.99 -20.75
C PRO A 163 -30.74 -20.70 -20.76
N ILE A 164 -30.27 -20.98 -21.97
CA ILE A 164 -28.98 -21.58 -22.26
C ILE A 164 -28.17 -20.58 -23.08
N THR A 165 -27.02 -20.17 -22.56
CA THR A 165 -26.17 -19.15 -23.18
C THR A 165 -24.79 -19.72 -23.48
N PHE A 166 -24.23 -19.40 -24.65
CA PHE A 166 -22.87 -19.76 -25.04
C PHE A 166 -22.02 -18.50 -25.14
N HIS A 167 -21.12 -18.29 -24.19
CA HIS A 167 -20.08 -17.29 -24.31
C HIS A 167 -18.83 -17.92 -24.92
N VAL A 168 -18.07 -17.16 -25.69
CA VAL A 168 -16.93 -17.67 -26.45
C VAL A 168 -15.74 -16.74 -26.27
N ILE A 169 -14.60 -17.28 -25.87
CA ILE A 169 -13.30 -16.61 -25.84
C ILE A 169 -12.39 -17.31 -26.84
N GLY A 170 -12.06 -16.60 -27.92
CA GLY A 170 -10.99 -16.97 -28.84
C GLY A 170 -9.69 -16.26 -28.47
N PHE A 171 -8.55 -16.92 -28.60
CA PHE A 171 -7.25 -16.30 -28.43
C PHE A 171 -6.22 -16.87 -29.40
N GLY A 172 -5.23 -16.10 -29.83
CA GLY A 172 -4.34 -16.55 -30.91
C GLY A 172 -5.05 -16.65 -32.27
N GLU A 173 -4.52 -17.42 -33.22
CA GLU A 173 -4.99 -17.42 -34.62
C GLU A 173 -6.21 -18.33 -34.86
N VAL A 174 -7.40 -17.89 -34.42
CA VAL A 174 -8.66 -18.66 -34.53
C VAL A 174 -9.58 -18.18 -35.67
N ASN A 175 -10.54 -19.03 -36.04
CA ASN A 175 -11.57 -18.70 -37.03
C ASN A 175 -12.73 -17.93 -36.36
N ASP A 176 -12.65 -16.60 -36.42
CA ASP A 176 -13.61 -15.70 -35.76
C ASP A 176 -15.05 -15.89 -36.24
N GLN A 177 -15.25 -16.19 -37.53
CA GLN A 177 -16.59 -16.35 -38.09
C GLN A 177 -17.30 -17.55 -37.44
N PHE A 178 -16.59 -18.66 -37.26
CA PHE A 178 -17.16 -19.84 -36.64
C PHE A 178 -17.37 -19.66 -35.12
N LEU A 179 -16.40 -19.08 -34.41
CA LEU A 179 -16.56 -18.80 -32.97
C LEU A 179 -17.71 -17.83 -32.69
N ASN A 180 -17.90 -16.83 -33.54
CA ASN A 180 -19.03 -15.91 -33.47
C ASN A 180 -20.38 -16.61 -33.75
N GLN A 181 -20.41 -17.73 -34.50
CA GLN A 181 -21.61 -18.55 -34.65
C GLN A 181 -21.91 -19.39 -33.39
N ILE A 182 -20.88 -19.89 -32.71
CA ILE A 182 -21.07 -20.70 -31.49
C ILE A 182 -21.84 -19.92 -30.43
N ARG A 183 -21.56 -18.61 -30.27
CA ARG A 183 -22.27 -17.79 -29.29
C ARG A 183 -23.77 -17.67 -29.54
N THR A 184 -24.23 -17.97 -30.76
CA THR A 184 -25.65 -17.95 -31.15
C THR A 184 -26.29 -19.33 -31.11
N PHE A 185 -25.60 -20.38 -30.63
CA PHE A 185 -26.19 -21.72 -30.56
C PHE A 185 -27.24 -21.82 -29.46
N GLY A 186 -27.05 -21.10 -28.36
CA GLY A 186 -27.93 -21.10 -27.20
C GLY A 186 -29.33 -20.56 -27.50
N THR A 187 -30.24 -20.79 -26.55
CA THR A 187 -31.55 -20.12 -26.56
C THR A 187 -31.40 -18.63 -26.29
N ARG A 188 -30.27 -18.21 -25.72
CA ARG A 188 -29.80 -16.82 -25.64
C ARG A 188 -28.47 -16.63 -26.35
N GLN A 189 -28.31 -15.45 -26.96
CA GLN A 189 -27.06 -15.06 -27.59
C GLN A 189 -26.04 -14.67 -26.51
N GLY A 190 -24.88 -15.32 -26.50
CA GLY A 190 -23.80 -14.97 -25.59
C GLY A 190 -22.79 -13.98 -26.16
N LEU A 191 -21.81 -13.65 -25.31
CA LEU A 191 -20.71 -12.76 -25.64
C LEU A 191 -19.63 -13.50 -26.43
N PHE A 192 -18.99 -12.78 -27.35
CA PHE A 192 -17.76 -13.21 -27.98
C PHE A 192 -16.65 -12.23 -27.61
N ARG A 193 -15.54 -12.76 -27.09
CA ARG A 193 -14.33 -12.01 -26.80
C ARG A 193 -13.19 -12.64 -27.59
N TYR A 194 -12.36 -11.78 -28.16
CA TYR A 194 -11.15 -12.19 -28.85
C TYR A 194 -9.96 -11.52 -28.19
N SER A 195 -8.93 -12.30 -27.88
CA SER A 195 -7.74 -11.84 -27.18
C SER A 195 -6.51 -12.10 -28.02
N THR A 196 -5.81 -11.04 -28.40
CA THR A 196 -4.55 -11.18 -29.14
C THR A 196 -3.35 -11.38 -28.23
N GLU A 197 -3.43 -10.88 -26.99
CA GLU A 197 -2.35 -10.99 -26.02
C GLU A 197 -2.74 -11.83 -24.80
N SER A 198 -1.76 -12.54 -24.24
CA SER A 198 -1.91 -13.30 -22.99
C SER A 198 -2.40 -12.46 -21.80
N ARG A 199 -2.10 -11.15 -21.77
CA ARG A 199 -2.50 -10.22 -20.69
C ARG A 199 -3.93 -9.68 -20.86
N GLU A 200 -4.42 -9.60 -22.08
CA GLU A 200 -5.82 -9.29 -22.39
C GLU A 200 -6.72 -10.46 -22.02
N LEU A 201 -6.19 -11.69 -22.10
CA LEU A 201 -6.91 -12.92 -21.83
C LEU A 201 -7.50 -12.93 -20.41
N GLN A 202 -6.69 -12.62 -19.41
CA GLN A 202 -7.14 -12.61 -18.01
C GLN A 202 -8.31 -11.63 -17.77
N ASN A 203 -8.29 -10.46 -18.41
CA ASN A 203 -9.40 -9.51 -18.34
C ASN A 203 -10.64 -10.05 -19.03
N ASN A 204 -10.48 -10.48 -20.28
CA ASN A 204 -11.59 -10.97 -21.08
C ASN A 204 -12.31 -12.12 -20.37
N PHE A 205 -11.55 -12.95 -19.65
CA PHE A 205 -12.11 -13.96 -18.77
C PHE A 205 -12.84 -13.36 -17.57
N ASN A 206 -12.20 -12.49 -16.79
CA ASN A 206 -12.81 -11.87 -15.61
C ASN A 206 -14.12 -11.15 -15.95
N ASP A 207 -14.10 -10.32 -16.99
CA ASP A 207 -15.27 -9.57 -17.45
C ASP A 207 -16.38 -10.52 -17.90
N MET A 208 -16.03 -11.61 -18.58
CA MET A 208 -17.01 -12.58 -19.07
C MET A 208 -17.61 -13.43 -17.94
N PHE A 209 -16.82 -13.75 -16.92
CA PHE A 209 -17.32 -14.43 -15.72
C PHE A 209 -18.18 -13.50 -14.87
N GLU A 210 -17.77 -12.24 -14.66
CA GLU A 210 -18.57 -11.25 -13.96
C GLU A 210 -19.88 -10.98 -14.70
N TYR A 211 -19.84 -10.86 -16.03
CA TYR A 211 -21.03 -10.78 -16.86
C TYR A 211 -21.93 -12.02 -16.67
N ALA A 212 -21.37 -13.23 -16.76
CA ALA A 212 -22.13 -14.47 -16.59
C ALA A 212 -22.73 -14.63 -15.18
N LEU A 213 -22.15 -14.00 -14.17
CA LEU A 213 -22.60 -14.05 -12.78
C LEU A 213 -23.62 -12.96 -12.43
N ASN A 214 -23.47 -11.76 -13.00
CA ASN A 214 -24.20 -10.57 -12.57
C ASN A 214 -25.33 -10.18 -13.51
N VAL A 215 -25.29 -10.61 -14.78
CA VAL A 215 -26.29 -10.18 -15.75
C VAL A 215 -27.63 -10.80 -15.43
N ARG A 216 -28.56 -9.94 -15.08
CA ARG A 216 -29.99 -10.24 -15.11
C ARG A 216 -30.56 -9.67 -16.39
N GLU A 217 -31.26 -10.51 -17.12
CA GLU A 217 -32.02 -10.08 -18.28
C GLU A 217 -33.43 -9.72 -17.85
N PHE A 218 -33.80 -8.49 -18.13
CA PHE A 218 -35.14 -7.99 -17.93
C PHE A 218 -35.82 -7.88 -19.30
N THR A 219 -36.94 -8.56 -19.47
CA THR A 219 -37.79 -8.40 -20.64
C THR A 219 -38.95 -7.50 -20.27
N ILE A 220 -39.12 -6.37 -20.94
CA ILE A 220 -40.37 -5.62 -20.86
C ILE A 220 -41.28 -6.02 -22.01
N LYS A 221 -42.51 -6.38 -21.67
CA LYS A 221 -43.59 -6.62 -22.63
C LYS A 221 -44.57 -5.46 -22.55
N PHE A 222 -44.73 -4.77 -23.66
CA PHE A 222 -45.73 -3.73 -23.84
C PHE A 222 -47.10 -4.36 -24.07
N SER A 223 -48.17 -3.64 -23.73
CA SER A 223 -49.56 -4.07 -23.96
C SER A 223 -49.86 -4.36 -25.44
N ASN A 224 -49.14 -3.70 -26.36
CA ASN A 224 -49.21 -3.94 -27.81
C ASN A 224 -48.53 -5.27 -28.24
N GLY A 225 -47.98 -6.04 -27.30
CA GLY A 225 -47.30 -7.31 -27.54
C GLY A 225 -45.83 -7.21 -27.92
N LYS A 226 -45.28 -6.00 -28.14
CA LYS A 226 -43.85 -5.80 -28.39
C LYS A 226 -43.04 -6.10 -27.13
N THR A 227 -41.91 -6.76 -27.31
CA THR A 227 -41.02 -7.13 -26.20
C THR A 227 -39.64 -6.55 -26.44
N TYR A 228 -39.07 -5.95 -25.41
CA TYR A 228 -37.71 -5.42 -25.42
C TYR A 228 -36.94 -6.08 -24.28
N THR A 229 -35.70 -6.48 -24.55
CA THR A 229 -34.82 -7.06 -23.54
C THR A 229 -33.69 -6.09 -23.23
N ALA A 230 -33.41 -5.92 -21.95
CA ALA A 230 -32.24 -5.19 -21.48
C ALA A 230 -31.50 -6.08 -20.48
N ASN A 231 -30.18 -6.10 -20.63
CA ASN A 231 -29.29 -6.70 -19.65
C ASN A 231 -28.94 -5.62 -18.65
N ASN A 232 -29.13 -5.91 -17.36
CA ASN A 232 -28.76 -4.99 -16.31
C ASN A 232 -27.80 -5.63 -15.33
N ILE A 233 -26.79 -4.85 -14.96
CA ILE A 233 -25.80 -5.18 -13.94
C ILE A 233 -26.22 -4.54 -12.60
N ASP A 234 -26.94 -3.42 -12.65
CA ASP A 234 -27.37 -2.68 -11.47
C ASP A 234 -28.74 -3.15 -10.95
N ASN A 235 -28.84 -3.35 -9.63
CA ASN A 235 -30.03 -3.92 -9.01
C ASN A 235 -31.19 -2.91 -8.81
N GLU A 236 -30.98 -1.63 -9.09
CA GLU A 236 -31.91 -0.56 -8.71
C GLU A 236 -32.74 0.00 -9.87
N THR A 237 -32.12 0.21 -11.04
CA THR A 237 -32.77 0.87 -12.18
C THR A 237 -32.45 0.17 -13.49
N VAL A 238 -33.48 -0.22 -14.25
CA VAL A 238 -33.31 -0.83 -15.58
C VAL A 238 -33.75 0.16 -16.65
N GLY A 239 -32.84 0.49 -17.57
CA GLY A 239 -33.12 1.36 -18.72
C GLY A 239 -33.39 0.57 -20.00
N PHE A 240 -34.38 0.99 -20.78
CA PHE A 240 -34.71 0.43 -22.09
C PHE A 240 -34.76 1.54 -23.13
N LEU A 241 -34.24 1.26 -24.33
CA LEU A 241 -34.49 2.05 -25.52
C LEU A 241 -35.51 1.34 -26.40
N THR A 242 -36.60 2.04 -26.74
CA THR A 242 -37.61 1.54 -27.67
C THR A 242 -37.65 2.41 -28.91
N ASN A 243 -37.76 1.77 -30.08
CA ASN A 243 -37.94 2.45 -31.36
C ASN A 243 -39.43 2.34 -31.71
N ASP A 244 -40.27 3.22 -31.20
CA ASP A 244 -41.70 3.18 -31.49
C ASP A 244 -42.20 4.56 -31.94
N ASP A 245 -42.57 4.63 -33.23
CA ASP A 245 -43.38 5.70 -33.83
C ASP A 245 -44.85 5.61 -33.41
N ASP A 246 -45.28 4.45 -32.88
CA ASP A 246 -46.65 4.21 -32.43
C ASP A 246 -46.88 4.79 -31.03
N ASP A 247 -47.93 5.58 -30.90
CA ASP A 247 -48.39 6.32 -29.72
C ASP A 247 -48.22 5.55 -28.38
N LEU A 248 -47.06 5.70 -27.74
CA LEU A 248 -46.82 5.26 -26.35
C LEU A 248 -47.82 5.91 -25.37
N SER A 249 -48.49 6.98 -25.81
CA SER A 249 -49.64 7.59 -25.13
C SER A 249 -50.80 6.61 -24.90
N THR A 250 -50.89 5.52 -25.68
CA THR A 250 -51.90 4.46 -25.53
C THR A 250 -51.45 3.30 -24.63
N VAL A 251 -50.14 3.19 -24.35
CA VAL A 251 -49.60 2.13 -23.49
C VAL A 251 -49.59 2.61 -22.04
N THR A 252 -50.60 2.23 -21.28
CA THR A 252 -50.68 2.54 -19.84
C THR A 252 -49.96 1.53 -18.95
N GLU A 253 -49.74 0.31 -19.45
CA GLU A 253 -49.21 -0.81 -18.66
C GLU A 253 -48.04 -1.52 -19.35
N LEU A 254 -47.03 -1.86 -18.55
CA LEU A 254 -45.84 -2.63 -18.92
C LEU A 254 -45.74 -3.87 -18.04
N THR A 255 -45.44 -5.02 -18.61
CA THR A 255 -45.09 -6.22 -17.83
C THR A 255 -43.58 -6.43 -17.91
N LEU A 256 -42.90 -6.29 -16.78
CA LEU A 256 -41.51 -6.72 -16.61
C LEU A 256 -41.50 -8.21 -16.32
N ILE A 257 -40.73 -8.96 -17.09
CA ILE A 257 -40.46 -10.38 -16.90
C ILE A 257 -38.97 -10.48 -16.56
N ASP A 258 -38.67 -10.90 -15.34
CA ASP A 258 -37.31 -11.23 -14.91
C ASP A 258 -36.93 -12.65 -15.35
N ASP A 259 -35.64 -13.00 -15.28
CA ASP A 259 -35.08 -14.31 -15.60
C ASP A 259 -35.76 -15.46 -14.85
N THR A 260 -36.28 -15.16 -13.66
CA THR A 260 -37.07 -16.09 -12.84
C THR A 260 -38.49 -16.34 -13.36
N LYS A 261 -38.84 -15.79 -14.53
CA LYS A 261 -40.20 -15.71 -15.09
C LYS A 261 -41.19 -15.01 -14.16
N THR A 262 -40.71 -14.26 -13.18
CA THR A 262 -41.58 -13.44 -12.32
C THR A 262 -42.07 -12.24 -13.13
N THR A 263 -43.39 -12.11 -13.25
CA THR A 263 -44.03 -11.03 -13.98
C THR A 263 -44.44 -9.93 -13.00
N ARG A 264 -43.97 -8.71 -13.23
CA ARG A 264 -44.37 -7.52 -12.47
C ARG A 264 -44.97 -6.49 -13.43
N ASN A 265 -46.19 -6.06 -13.15
CA ASN A 265 -46.83 -5.02 -13.95
C ASN A 265 -46.49 -3.64 -13.39
N PHE A 266 -46.17 -2.70 -14.28
CA PHE A 266 -45.85 -1.32 -13.97
C PHE A 266 -46.76 -0.39 -14.77
N CYS A 267 -47.26 0.64 -14.11
CA CYS A 267 -47.90 1.76 -14.79
C CYS A 267 -46.81 2.68 -15.34
N LEU A 268 -46.89 2.98 -16.64
CA LEU A 268 -45.91 3.82 -17.33
C LEU A 268 -46.28 5.30 -17.14
N THR A 269 -45.33 6.09 -16.62
CA THR A 269 -45.55 7.52 -16.34
C THR A 269 -44.57 8.40 -17.11
N GLU A 270 -45.06 9.48 -17.72
CA GLU A 270 -44.18 10.41 -18.45
C GLU A 270 -43.33 11.21 -17.46
N MET A 271 -42.02 11.24 -17.71
CA MET A 271 -41.05 11.94 -16.88
C MET A 271 -41.07 13.44 -17.20
N LYS A 272 -41.75 14.21 -16.35
CA LYS A 272 -41.88 15.67 -16.52
C LYS A 272 -40.56 16.44 -16.35
N ASN A 273 -39.67 15.93 -15.50
CA ASN A 273 -38.39 16.55 -15.19
C ASN A 273 -37.25 15.57 -15.50
N ILE A 274 -36.67 15.69 -16.69
CA ILE A 274 -35.55 14.85 -17.13
C ILE A 274 -34.27 15.37 -16.47
N ARG A 275 -33.67 14.56 -15.59
CA ARG A 275 -32.36 14.86 -14.98
C ARG A 275 -31.23 14.55 -15.97
N PRO A 276 -30.06 15.21 -15.84
CA PRO A 276 -28.87 14.91 -16.65
C PRO A 276 -28.52 13.43 -16.67
N ILE A 277 -28.60 12.75 -15.52
CA ILE A 277 -28.29 11.32 -15.41
C ILE A 277 -29.20 10.44 -16.26
N HIS A 278 -30.49 10.75 -16.38
CA HIS A 278 -31.41 9.98 -17.22
C HIS A 278 -31.07 10.16 -18.71
N SER A 279 -30.68 11.37 -19.12
CA SER A 279 -30.22 11.63 -20.50
C SER A 279 -28.93 10.89 -20.81
N LEU A 280 -27.99 10.84 -19.87
CA LEU A 280 -26.73 10.12 -20.03
C LEU A 280 -26.93 8.60 -20.09
N HIS A 281 -27.77 8.02 -19.23
CA HIS A 281 -28.12 6.59 -19.32
C HIS A 281 -28.75 6.24 -20.67
N ALA A 282 -29.66 7.09 -21.16
CA ALA A 282 -30.26 6.88 -22.47
C ALA A 282 -29.21 6.93 -23.59
N LEU A 283 -28.31 7.93 -23.57
CA LEU A 283 -27.19 8.03 -24.51
C LEU A 283 -26.24 6.82 -24.43
N ASN A 284 -25.99 6.31 -23.23
CA ASN A 284 -25.09 5.18 -23.05
C ASN A 284 -25.61 3.90 -23.74
N LEU A 285 -26.93 3.74 -23.83
CA LEU A 285 -27.56 2.61 -24.51
C LEU A 285 -27.52 2.70 -26.05
N ILE A 286 -27.21 3.86 -26.64
CA ILE A 286 -27.23 4.06 -28.09
C ILE A 286 -25.95 3.52 -28.72
N SER A 287 -26.12 2.70 -29.76
CA SER A 287 -25.02 2.23 -30.62
C SER A 287 -25.09 2.98 -31.96
N PRO A 288 -24.16 3.91 -32.25
CA PRO A 288 -24.17 4.66 -33.50
C PRO A 288 -23.92 3.75 -34.69
N LYS A 289 -24.68 3.92 -35.78
CA LYS A 289 -24.54 3.12 -37.01
C LYS A 289 -23.61 3.78 -38.00
N ASN A 290 -23.44 5.10 -37.91
CA ASN A 290 -22.65 5.90 -38.84
C ASN A 290 -22.02 7.12 -38.13
N GLU A 291 -21.20 7.88 -38.84
CA GLU A 291 -20.52 9.07 -38.30
C GLU A 291 -21.47 10.23 -37.97
N GLU A 292 -22.60 10.35 -38.68
CA GLU A 292 -23.61 11.38 -38.40
C GLU A 292 -24.30 11.11 -37.06
N ASP A 293 -24.59 9.84 -36.75
CA ASP A 293 -25.12 9.40 -35.46
C ASP A 293 -24.15 9.80 -34.34
N VAL A 294 -22.84 9.55 -34.51
CA VAL A 294 -21.80 9.94 -33.55
C VAL A 294 -21.81 11.45 -33.31
N LYS A 295 -21.84 12.26 -34.38
CA LYS A 295 -21.89 13.73 -34.28
C LYS A 295 -23.16 14.20 -33.59
N SER A 296 -24.30 13.56 -33.86
CA SER A 296 -25.57 13.89 -33.22
C SER A 296 -25.55 13.59 -31.71
N ILE A 297 -24.94 12.46 -31.32
CA ILE A 297 -24.77 12.06 -29.92
C ILE A 297 -23.82 13.04 -29.22
N GLN A 298 -22.68 13.37 -29.81
CA GLN A 298 -21.72 14.33 -29.25
C GLN A 298 -22.32 15.74 -29.13
N ALA A 299 -23.07 16.18 -30.14
CA ALA A 299 -23.77 17.46 -30.10
C ALA A 299 -24.77 17.48 -28.94
N TYR A 300 -25.58 16.42 -28.77
CA TYR A 300 -26.52 16.34 -27.65
C TYR A 300 -25.82 16.22 -26.29
N LEU A 301 -24.76 15.40 -26.20
CA LEU A 301 -23.95 15.25 -24.99
C LEU A 301 -23.45 16.61 -24.50
N SER A 302 -22.97 17.47 -25.42
CA SER A 302 -22.51 18.84 -25.09
C SER A 302 -23.61 19.78 -24.58
N THR A 303 -24.89 19.49 -24.85
CA THR A 303 -26.02 20.29 -24.34
C THR A 303 -26.41 19.95 -22.90
N ILE A 304 -25.98 18.79 -22.39
CA ILE A 304 -26.30 18.35 -21.03
C ILE A 304 -25.49 19.19 -20.04
N GLN A 305 -26.14 20.18 -19.43
CA GLN A 305 -25.52 20.97 -18.36
C GLN A 305 -25.47 20.14 -17.07
N ILE A 306 -24.26 19.85 -16.59
CA ILE A 306 -24.03 19.29 -15.26
C ILE A 306 -24.30 20.42 -14.26
N THR A 307 -25.55 20.54 -13.79
CA THR A 307 -25.94 21.59 -12.85
C THR A 307 -25.31 21.37 -11.47
N ASN A 308 -24.70 22.41 -10.89
CA ASN A 308 -23.98 22.37 -9.61
C ASN A 308 -24.82 22.05 -8.35
N ASN A 309 -26.13 21.85 -8.47
CA ASN A 309 -27.03 21.82 -7.33
C ASN A 309 -27.78 20.49 -7.21
N LYS A 310 -27.22 19.55 -6.42
CA LYS A 310 -27.85 19.01 -5.18
C LYS A 310 -27.34 17.63 -4.70
N ASN A 311 -26.46 16.92 -5.42
CA ASN A 311 -25.86 15.69 -4.89
C ASN A 311 -24.48 15.41 -5.52
N LEU A 312 -23.42 15.41 -4.70
CA LEU A 312 -22.04 15.12 -5.14
C LEU A 312 -21.92 13.74 -5.80
N ILE A 313 -22.65 12.74 -5.31
CA ILE A 313 -22.62 11.37 -5.86
C ILE A 313 -23.22 11.37 -7.26
N GLU A 314 -24.39 12.00 -7.43
CA GLU A 314 -25.03 12.12 -8.75
C GLU A 314 -24.15 12.91 -9.73
N ARG A 315 -23.48 13.97 -9.27
CA ARG A 315 -22.54 14.75 -10.09
C ARG A 315 -21.36 13.91 -10.57
N LEU A 316 -20.74 13.15 -9.67
CA LEU A 316 -19.60 12.31 -9.99
C LEU A 316 -19.99 11.15 -10.92
N GLU A 317 -21.17 10.54 -10.71
CA GLU A 317 -21.71 9.50 -11.59
C GLU A 317 -22.06 10.03 -12.99
N VAL A 318 -22.67 11.23 -13.06
CA VAL A 318 -22.91 11.95 -14.31
C VAL A 318 -21.60 12.24 -15.04
N GLU A 319 -20.56 12.69 -14.35
CA GLU A 319 -19.25 12.97 -14.94
C GLU A 319 -18.59 11.70 -15.48
N GLN A 320 -18.66 10.59 -14.73
CA GLN A 320 -18.11 9.30 -15.15
C GLN A 320 -18.80 8.79 -16.43
N ILE A 321 -20.14 8.74 -16.46
CA ILE A 321 -20.89 8.26 -17.63
C ILE A 321 -20.69 9.19 -18.83
N TYR A 322 -20.63 10.51 -18.60
CA TYR A 322 -20.34 11.49 -19.64
C TYR A 322 -19.00 11.20 -20.33
N ASN A 323 -17.93 11.01 -19.54
CA ASN A 323 -16.60 10.74 -20.04
C ASN A 323 -16.54 9.39 -20.78
N GLU A 324 -17.25 8.36 -20.31
CA GLU A 324 -17.35 7.06 -20.97
C GLU A 324 -18.01 7.17 -22.36
N ILE A 325 -19.10 7.93 -22.46
CA ILE A 325 -19.80 8.14 -23.74
C ILE A 325 -18.92 8.93 -24.71
N ASP A 326 -18.30 10.04 -24.28
CA ASP A 326 -17.48 10.89 -25.14
C ASP A 326 -16.26 10.13 -25.68
N GLN A 327 -15.51 9.55 -24.74
CA GLN A 327 -14.88 8.25 -24.83
C GLN A 327 -15.11 7.44 -26.11
N ARG A 328 -16.19 6.68 -25.99
CA ARG A 328 -16.66 5.73 -26.98
C ARG A 328 -16.97 6.39 -28.31
N MET A 329 -17.52 7.61 -28.31
CA MET A 329 -17.85 8.35 -29.54
C MET A 329 -16.58 8.80 -30.31
N MET A 330 -15.51 9.18 -29.62
CA MET A 330 -14.23 9.47 -30.27
C MET A 330 -13.64 8.23 -30.95
N GLU A 331 -13.71 7.08 -30.30
CA GLU A 331 -13.22 5.82 -30.85
C GLU A 331 -14.04 5.39 -32.08
N TYR A 332 -15.37 5.52 -32.03
CA TYR A 332 -16.22 5.34 -33.22
C TYR A 332 -15.82 6.28 -34.36
N THR A 333 -15.53 7.56 -34.07
CA THR A 333 -15.09 8.53 -35.07
C THR A 333 -13.78 8.11 -35.74
N GLN A 334 -12.81 7.63 -34.94
CA GLN A 334 -11.54 7.12 -35.46
C GLN A 334 -11.75 5.89 -36.36
N LEU A 335 -12.59 4.94 -35.95
CA LEU A 335 -12.88 3.74 -36.74
C LEU A 335 -13.64 4.06 -38.04
N PHE A 336 -14.64 4.95 -38.00
CA PHE A 336 -15.33 5.40 -39.21
C PHE A 336 -14.39 6.14 -40.16
N THR A 337 -13.42 6.90 -39.63
CA THR A 337 -12.38 7.55 -40.44
C THR A 337 -11.44 6.53 -41.10
N GLN A 338 -11.02 5.50 -40.36
CA GLN A 338 -10.19 4.42 -40.90
C GLN A 338 -10.93 3.62 -42.00
N LEU A 339 -12.22 3.35 -41.82
CA LEU A 339 -13.06 2.72 -42.83
C LEU A 339 -13.12 3.52 -44.14
N LYS A 340 -13.17 4.86 -44.07
CA LYS A 340 -13.19 5.75 -45.24
C LYS A 340 -11.87 5.75 -46.03
N ILE A 341 -10.75 5.38 -45.41
CA ILE A 341 -9.41 5.41 -46.02
C ILE A 341 -9.12 4.14 -46.86
N ASN A 342 -10.09 3.22 -47.03
CA ASN A 342 -9.96 1.98 -47.85
C ASN A 342 -8.82 1.03 -47.43
N GLN A 343 -8.19 1.23 -46.27
CA GLN A 343 -7.31 0.23 -45.64
C GLN A 343 -8.15 -0.55 -44.62
N VAL A 344 -8.77 -1.66 -45.03
CA VAL A 344 -9.58 -2.45 -44.10
C VAL A 344 -9.11 -3.91 -44.05
N PRO A 345 -8.22 -4.26 -43.12
CA PRO A 345 -8.16 -5.62 -42.58
C PRO A 345 -9.46 -5.91 -41.78
N GLU A 346 -9.89 -7.17 -41.74
CA GLU A 346 -11.00 -7.67 -40.90
C GLU A 346 -10.98 -7.15 -39.45
N ARG A 347 -9.78 -6.82 -38.94
CA ARG A 347 -9.49 -6.23 -37.64
C ARG A 347 -10.32 -4.98 -37.29
N VAL A 348 -10.63 -4.10 -38.24
CA VAL A 348 -11.38 -2.84 -37.99
C VAL A 348 -12.88 -3.11 -37.79
N LYS A 349 -13.43 -4.10 -38.49
CA LYS A 349 -14.82 -4.55 -38.28
C LYS A 349 -14.99 -5.22 -36.91
N LEU A 350 -13.94 -5.89 -36.43
CA LEU A 350 -13.89 -6.49 -35.09
C LEU A 350 -13.73 -5.43 -33.99
N GLN A 351 -12.89 -4.41 -34.20
CA GLN A 351 -12.78 -3.27 -33.28
C GLN A 351 -14.11 -2.53 -33.13
N LEU A 352 -14.88 -2.32 -34.22
CA LEU A 352 -16.23 -1.74 -34.14
C LEU A 352 -17.21 -2.57 -33.29
N SER A 353 -17.02 -3.90 -33.23
CA SER A 353 -17.81 -4.78 -32.35
C SER A 353 -17.26 -4.89 -30.92
N ALA A 354 -15.96 -4.64 -30.74
CA ALA A 354 -15.24 -4.73 -29.46
C ALA A 354 -15.26 -3.40 -28.67
N LEU A 355 -15.44 -2.25 -29.33
CA LEU A 355 -15.55 -0.89 -28.77
C LEU A 355 -16.75 -0.65 -27.84
N ARG A 356 -17.38 -1.72 -27.34
CA ARG A 356 -18.35 -1.59 -26.27
C ARG A 356 -17.73 -1.38 -24.89
N HIS A 357 -16.44 -1.66 -24.69
CA HIS A 357 -15.76 -1.25 -23.46
C HIS A 357 -14.28 -0.98 -23.73
N ASP A 358 -13.87 0.24 -23.39
CA ASP A 358 -12.73 0.55 -22.53
C ASP A 358 -11.55 1.36 -23.16
N PRO A 359 -11.21 2.57 -22.63
CA PRO A 359 -10.10 3.44 -23.06
C PRO A 359 -8.70 2.84 -23.23
N ILE A 360 -7.94 3.38 -24.20
CA ILE A 360 -6.51 3.08 -24.39
C ILE A 360 -5.64 3.95 -23.46
N PHE A 361 -5.04 3.32 -22.46
CA PHE A 361 -3.86 3.82 -21.75
C PHE A 361 -2.60 3.24 -22.40
N ALA A 362 -1.44 3.91 -22.32
CA ALA A 362 -0.19 3.33 -22.83
C ALA A 362 0.26 2.12 -22.00
N ASN A 363 -0.17 2.05 -20.72
CA ASN A 363 0.02 0.91 -19.85
C ASN A 363 -1.30 0.41 -19.26
N THR A 364 -1.84 -0.65 -19.87
CA THR A 364 -3.10 -1.30 -19.47
C THR A 364 -3.09 -1.78 -18.00
N GLN A 365 -1.94 -2.12 -17.40
CA GLN A 365 -1.88 -2.52 -15.99
C GLN A 365 -2.13 -1.36 -15.04
N ARG A 366 -1.62 -0.17 -15.37
CA ARG A 366 -1.84 1.04 -14.56
C ARG A 366 -3.28 1.48 -14.64
N LYS A 367 -3.88 1.38 -15.83
CA LYS A 367 -5.31 1.59 -16.03
C LYS A 367 -6.15 0.69 -15.14
N LYS A 368 -6.00 -0.64 -15.25
CA LYS A 368 -6.72 -1.60 -14.40
C LYS A 368 -6.57 -1.29 -12.91
N LYS A 369 -5.36 -0.91 -12.49
CA LYS A 369 -5.10 -0.52 -11.09
C LYS A 369 -5.88 0.74 -10.70
N LEU A 370 -5.98 1.72 -11.61
CA LEU A 370 -6.79 2.91 -11.42
C LEU A 370 -8.28 2.55 -11.40
N ASP A 371 -8.79 1.77 -12.36
CA ASP A 371 -10.20 1.36 -12.43
C ASP A 371 -10.63 0.57 -11.19
N LEU A 372 -9.80 -0.38 -10.74
CA LEU A 372 -10.05 -1.12 -9.49
C LEU A 372 -10.12 -0.19 -8.27
N ARG A 373 -9.30 0.87 -8.24
CA ARG A 373 -9.35 1.86 -7.15
C ARG A 373 -10.59 2.75 -7.28
N ILE A 374 -10.90 3.20 -8.49
CA ILE A 374 -12.09 4.00 -8.79
C ILE A 374 -13.33 3.24 -8.33
N ASN A 375 -13.50 1.98 -8.76
CA ASN A 375 -14.63 1.14 -8.38
C ASN A 375 -14.70 0.93 -6.86
N LYS A 376 -13.57 0.60 -6.22
CA LYS A 376 -13.51 0.42 -4.76
C LYS A 376 -13.86 1.71 -4.00
N ASN A 377 -13.35 2.84 -4.44
CA ASN A 377 -13.57 4.12 -3.79
C ASN A 377 -14.99 4.63 -4.05
N ALA A 378 -15.51 4.48 -5.27
CA ALA A 378 -16.90 4.76 -5.62
C ALA A 378 -17.85 3.95 -4.74
N ASP A 379 -17.61 2.64 -4.54
CA ASP A 379 -18.37 1.82 -3.61
C ASP A 379 -18.31 2.32 -2.16
N TYR A 380 -17.12 2.71 -1.70
CA TYR A 380 -16.93 3.29 -0.37
C TYR A 380 -17.73 4.59 -0.20
N PHE A 381 -17.70 5.46 -1.21
CA PHE A 381 -18.43 6.74 -1.21
C PHE A 381 -19.93 6.57 -1.41
N LYS A 382 -20.39 5.54 -2.12
CA LYS A 382 -21.82 5.18 -2.21
C LYS A 382 -22.35 4.65 -0.87
N ARG A 383 -21.53 3.88 -0.14
CA ARG A 383 -21.89 3.33 1.18
C ARG A 383 -21.79 4.35 2.33
N THR A 384 -20.93 5.34 2.20
CA THR A 384 -20.70 6.37 3.21
C THR A 384 -21.51 7.60 2.84
N ASP A 385 -22.45 8.02 3.70
CA ASP A 385 -23.24 9.24 3.45
C ASP A 385 -22.40 10.52 3.67
N ILE A 386 -21.43 10.77 2.76
CA ILE A 386 -20.54 11.93 2.83
C ILE A 386 -21.33 13.23 2.80
N ASN A 387 -22.38 13.30 1.98
CA ASN A 387 -23.22 14.48 1.89
C ASN A 387 -23.95 14.74 3.20
N GLY A 388 -24.52 13.71 3.84
CA GLY A 388 -25.12 13.82 5.16
C GLY A 388 -24.11 14.22 6.23
N ILE A 389 -22.89 13.69 6.19
CA ILE A 389 -21.81 14.09 7.11
C ILE A 389 -21.45 15.56 6.91
N LEU A 390 -21.21 16.01 5.68
CA LEU A 390 -20.85 17.39 5.35
C LEU A 390 -21.99 18.38 5.68
N GLN A 391 -23.24 17.98 5.42
CA GLN A 391 -24.41 18.79 5.72
C GLN A 391 -24.66 18.88 7.23
N GLY A 392 -24.63 17.75 7.95
CA GLY A 392 -24.72 17.75 9.41
C GLY A 392 -23.60 18.55 10.06
N TYR A 393 -22.41 18.51 9.48
CA TYR A 393 -21.29 19.35 9.90
C TYR A 393 -21.56 20.84 9.69
N LYS A 394 -22.00 21.24 8.49
CA LYS A 394 -22.39 22.62 8.18
C LYS A 394 -23.48 23.15 9.11
N ASP A 395 -24.45 22.31 9.47
CA ASP A 395 -25.56 22.67 10.37
C ASP A 395 -25.14 22.75 11.85
N SER A 396 -24.03 22.09 12.21
CA SER A 396 -23.47 22.14 13.57
C SER A 396 -22.67 23.41 13.89
N ILE A 397 -22.35 24.23 12.88
CA ILE A 397 -21.53 25.44 13.04
C ILE A 397 -22.33 26.51 13.81
N THR A 398 -21.80 26.94 14.96
CA THR A 398 -22.46 27.94 15.82
C THR A 398 -22.44 29.34 15.19
N SER A 399 -23.37 30.20 15.62
CA SER A 399 -23.44 31.60 15.15
C SER A 399 -22.14 32.37 15.40
N ASP A 400 -21.49 32.15 16.54
CA ASP A 400 -20.23 32.79 16.89
C ASP A 400 -19.10 32.36 15.93
N THR A 401 -19.05 31.07 15.61
CA THR A 401 -18.06 30.53 14.65
C THR A 401 -18.29 31.11 13.24
N TRP A 402 -19.54 31.25 12.81
CA TRP A 402 -19.86 31.93 11.56
C TRP A 402 -19.43 33.40 11.54
N GLN A 403 -19.51 34.09 12.68
CA GLN A 403 -19.02 35.45 12.81
C GLN A 403 -17.49 35.53 12.68
N MET A 404 -16.76 34.59 13.29
CA MET A 404 -15.31 34.47 13.12
C MET A 404 -14.91 34.22 11.65
N ILE A 405 -15.61 33.32 10.96
CA ILE A 405 -15.38 33.06 9.53
C ILE A 405 -15.65 34.33 8.69
N LYS A 406 -16.68 35.10 9.05
CA LYS A 406 -17.04 36.35 8.36
C LYS A 406 -15.98 37.44 8.53
N GLU A 407 -15.24 37.46 9.63
CA GLU A 407 -14.13 38.39 9.85
C GLU A 407 -12.96 38.13 8.87
N GLN A 408 -12.77 36.88 8.43
CA GLN A 408 -11.73 36.49 7.48
C GLN A 408 -12.08 36.76 6.00
N LYS A 409 -13.27 37.30 5.70
CA LYS A 409 -13.83 37.38 4.35
C LYS A 409 -12.96 38.11 3.30
N GLN A 410 -12.18 39.11 3.73
CA GLN A 410 -11.38 39.92 2.79
C GLN A 410 -10.05 39.25 2.43
N GLU A 411 -9.60 38.30 3.23
CA GLU A 411 -8.28 37.68 3.07
C GLU A 411 -8.30 36.49 2.11
N TRP A 412 -9.44 35.81 2.01
CA TRP A 412 -9.61 34.55 1.29
C TRP A 412 -10.82 34.63 0.36
N VAL A 413 -10.54 35.00 -0.90
CA VAL A 413 -11.55 35.20 -1.94
C VAL A 413 -11.18 34.36 -3.15
N ASP A 414 -12.16 33.63 -3.68
CA ASP A 414 -12.03 32.92 -4.95
C ASP A 414 -11.91 33.92 -6.10
N VAL A 415 -10.80 33.86 -6.82
CA VAL A 415 -10.52 34.75 -7.95
C VAL A 415 -11.53 34.57 -9.09
N TYR A 416 -12.10 33.38 -9.24
CA TYR A 416 -13.03 33.03 -10.32
C TYR A 416 -14.47 33.42 -9.98
N SER A 417 -15.04 32.88 -8.88
CA SER A 417 -16.43 33.17 -8.49
C SER A 417 -16.62 34.53 -7.81
N LYS A 418 -15.52 35.15 -7.32
CA LYS A 418 -15.52 36.34 -6.45
C LYS A 418 -16.18 36.12 -5.08
N GLU A 419 -16.49 34.88 -4.74
CA GLU A 419 -17.05 34.53 -3.45
C GLU A 419 -15.93 34.47 -2.40
N ASP A 420 -16.21 34.99 -1.22
CA ASP A 420 -15.31 34.86 -0.06
C ASP A 420 -15.51 33.51 0.65
N ILE A 421 -14.59 33.19 1.57
CA ILE A 421 -14.68 31.94 2.35
C ILE A 421 -16.01 31.78 3.10
N TYR A 422 -16.60 32.88 3.58
CA TYR A 422 -17.87 32.84 4.31
C TYR A 422 -19.02 32.44 3.37
N GLU A 423 -19.09 33.04 2.19
CA GLU A 423 -20.07 32.70 1.17
C GLU A 423 -19.92 31.26 0.68
N ILE A 424 -18.68 30.84 0.37
CA ILE A 424 -18.40 29.47 -0.11
C ILE A 424 -18.84 28.44 0.92
N MET A 425 -18.44 28.61 2.18
CA MET A 425 -18.80 27.68 3.26
C MET A 425 -20.30 27.69 3.57
N ARG A 426 -20.98 28.83 3.39
CA ARG A 426 -22.41 28.96 3.66
C ARG A 426 -23.29 28.43 2.52
N LYS A 427 -22.88 28.63 1.25
CA LYS A 427 -23.64 28.19 0.07
C LYS A 427 -23.58 26.67 -0.09
N SER A 428 -22.39 26.09 -0.04
CA SER A 428 -22.17 24.64 -0.22
C SER A 428 -21.60 23.99 1.04
N SER A 429 -21.88 22.70 1.25
CA SER A 429 -21.30 21.88 2.32
C SER A 429 -19.99 21.19 1.88
N ASP A 430 -19.79 21.00 0.58
CA ASP A 430 -18.71 20.24 -0.06
C ASP A 430 -17.67 21.10 -0.79
N ASN A 431 -17.85 22.42 -0.86
CA ASN A 431 -16.89 23.32 -1.48
C ASN A 431 -15.83 23.82 -0.49
N ILE A 432 -14.59 23.93 -0.96
CA ILE A 432 -13.40 24.32 -0.20
C ILE A 432 -12.54 25.28 -1.02
N LEU A 433 -11.87 26.22 -0.35
CA LEU A 433 -10.86 27.08 -0.96
C LEU A 433 -9.51 26.38 -1.09
N CYS A 434 -8.91 26.53 -2.27
CA CYS A 434 -7.67 25.88 -2.64
C CYS A 434 -6.68 26.86 -3.29
N LEU A 435 -5.40 26.52 -3.21
CA LEU A 435 -4.31 27.08 -3.99
C LEU A 435 -4.29 26.44 -5.37
N GLY A 436 -4.30 27.25 -6.43
CA GLY A 436 -4.04 26.79 -7.79
C GLY A 436 -2.56 26.47 -8.02
N ILE A 437 -2.29 25.36 -8.71
CA ILE A 437 -0.94 24.98 -9.12
C ILE A 437 -0.94 24.45 -10.55
N LEU A 438 0.23 24.47 -11.18
CA LEU A 438 0.48 23.84 -12.46
C LEU A 438 1.37 22.62 -12.25
N VAL A 439 0.86 21.45 -12.59
CA VAL A 439 1.57 20.17 -12.46
C VAL A 439 1.59 19.43 -13.78
N GLN A 440 2.65 18.67 -14.00
CA GLN A 440 2.74 17.64 -15.01
C GLN A 440 2.50 16.28 -14.34
N ARG A 441 1.60 15.49 -14.90
CA ARG A 441 1.27 14.14 -14.46
C ARG A 441 1.80 13.15 -15.49
N ASP A 442 2.50 12.15 -14.99
CA ASP A 442 2.88 10.96 -15.74
C ASP A 442 2.04 9.77 -15.25
N GLU A 443 1.80 8.77 -16.10
CA GLU A 443 1.03 7.57 -15.71
C GLU A 443 1.62 6.87 -14.46
N GLU A 444 2.93 7.05 -14.22
CA GLU A 444 3.59 6.53 -13.02
C GLU A 444 2.95 7.07 -11.73
N ALA A 445 2.26 8.21 -11.76
CA ALA A 445 1.58 8.80 -10.59
C ALA A 445 0.54 7.85 -9.99
N ILE A 446 -0.06 6.97 -10.81
CA ILE A 446 -0.99 5.93 -10.37
C ILE A 446 -0.26 4.91 -9.49
N THR A 447 0.93 4.47 -9.91
CA THR A 447 1.68 3.42 -9.20
C THR A 447 2.61 3.94 -8.12
N ASN A 448 3.17 5.13 -8.32
CA ASN A 448 4.13 5.80 -7.47
C ASN A 448 3.89 7.31 -7.53
N PRO A 449 2.98 7.83 -6.67
CA PRO A 449 2.62 9.24 -6.62
C PRO A 449 3.83 10.17 -6.45
N THR A 450 4.86 9.71 -5.75
CA THR A 450 6.08 10.50 -5.54
C THR A 450 6.89 10.70 -6.82
N LYS A 451 6.85 9.80 -7.79
CA LYS A 451 7.63 9.94 -9.05
C LYS A 451 6.83 10.59 -10.16
N GLY A 452 5.57 10.20 -10.32
CA GLY A 452 4.78 10.61 -11.48
C GLY A 452 4.11 11.98 -11.41
N LEU A 453 4.24 12.72 -10.31
CA LEU A 453 3.76 14.11 -10.24
C LEU A 453 4.94 15.07 -10.18
N LYS A 454 4.98 16.04 -11.10
CA LYS A 454 6.01 17.08 -11.19
C LYS A 454 5.39 18.46 -11.14
N LEU A 455 5.81 19.27 -10.18
CA LEU A 455 5.42 20.69 -10.11
C LEU A 455 6.11 21.49 -11.22
N LEU A 456 5.31 22.19 -12.04
CA LEU A 456 5.79 23.09 -13.08
C LEU A 456 5.80 24.55 -12.61
N ASN A 457 4.73 24.98 -11.95
CA ASN A 457 4.61 26.35 -11.45
C ASN A 457 3.70 26.42 -10.21
N VAL A 458 4.01 27.34 -9.30
CA VAL A 458 3.19 27.68 -8.13
C VAL A 458 2.52 29.02 -8.40
N THR A 459 1.20 29.05 -8.27
CA THR A 459 0.44 30.29 -8.47
C THR A 459 0.14 30.98 -7.14
N ASN A 460 -0.26 32.26 -7.18
CA ASN A 460 -0.81 32.94 -5.99
C ASN A 460 -2.34 32.98 -6.03
N THR A 461 -2.95 32.33 -7.02
CA THR A 461 -4.38 32.30 -7.23
C THR A 461 -5.04 31.33 -6.25
N ILE A 462 -6.02 31.86 -5.54
CA ILE A 462 -6.95 31.09 -4.73
C ILE A 462 -8.22 30.88 -5.54
N ILE A 463 -8.66 29.64 -5.59
CA ILE A 463 -9.84 29.21 -6.34
C ILE A 463 -10.61 28.20 -5.50
N SER A 464 -11.94 28.27 -5.51
CA SER A 464 -12.74 27.23 -4.87
C SER A 464 -12.70 25.96 -5.71
N TYR A 465 -12.82 24.80 -5.06
CA TYR A 465 -12.77 23.52 -5.76
C TYR A 465 -13.84 23.43 -6.85
N ASP A 466 -15.06 23.92 -6.59
CA ASP A 466 -16.12 23.97 -7.62
C ASP A 466 -15.79 24.86 -8.80
N SER A 467 -15.29 26.07 -8.55
CA SER A 467 -14.85 26.98 -9.62
C SER A 467 -13.76 26.35 -10.47
N PHE A 468 -12.82 25.64 -9.83
CA PHE A 468 -11.75 24.94 -10.52
C PHE A 468 -12.28 23.82 -11.43
N ILE A 469 -13.14 22.93 -10.92
CA ILE A 469 -13.72 21.84 -11.72
C ILE A 469 -14.54 22.40 -12.89
N ASN A 470 -15.34 23.43 -12.65
CA ASN A 470 -16.12 24.08 -13.70
C ASN A 470 -15.22 24.68 -14.79
N ALA A 471 -14.14 25.36 -14.40
CA ALA A 471 -13.19 25.93 -15.33
C ALA A 471 -12.44 24.85 -16.13
N MET A 472 -12.09 23.73 -15.49
CA MET A 472 -11.46 22.59 -16.17
C MET A 472 -12.41 21.92 -17.17
N ASN A 473 -13.70 21.78 -16.85
CA ASN A 473 -14.69 21.22 -17.77
C ASN A 473 -14.90 22.11 -19.00
N VAL A 474 -14.90 23.43 -18.82
CA VAL A 474 -14.92 24.38 -19.95
C VAL A 474 -13.65 24.27 -20.80
N ALA A 475 -12.48 24.12 -20.17
CA ALA A 475 -11.21 23.95 -20.89
C ALA A 475 -11.18 22.65 -21.71
N LYS A 476 -11.69 21.55 -21.16
CA LYS A 476 -11.84 20.26 -21.84
C LYS A 476 -12.70 20.38 -23.10
N ASN A 477 -13.86 21.04 -23.00
CA ASN A 477 -14.80 21.19 -24.12
C ASN A 477 -14.21 22.02 -25.28
N ASN A 478 -13.25 22.90 -25.02
CA ASN A 478 -12.63 23.75 -26.04
C ASN A 478 -11.46 23.09 -26.78
N GLN A 479 -10.84 22.03 -26.25
CA GLN A 479 -9.74 21.32 -26.90
C GLN A 479 -10.23 20.01 -27.53
N GLN A 480 -10.34 19.98 -28.87
CA GLN A 480 -10.82 18.82 -29.66
C GLN A 480 -9.84 17.62 -29.72
N SER A 481 -8.70 17.68 -29.04
CA SER A 481 -7.66 16.65 -29.04
C SER A 481 -7.58 15.99 -27.67
N GLN A 482 -8.43 15.00 -27.43
CA GLN A 482 -8.49 14.24 -26.18
C GLN A 482 -8.15 12.76 -26.42
N GLY A 483 -7.41 12.15 -25.49
CA GLY A 483 -7.21 10.69 -25.47
C GLY A 483 -5.84 10.22 -24.97
N GLN A 484 -4.86 11.11 -24.79
CA GLN A 484 -3.56 10.70 -24.23
C GLN A 484 -3.27 11.42 -22.90
N PHE A 485 -2.76 10.69 -21.91
CA PHE A 485 -2.37 11.24 -20.60
C PHE A 485 -1.39 12.42 -20.74
N THR A 486 -0.58 12.42 -21.81
CA THR A 486 0.33 13.52 -22.19
C THR A 486 -0.40 14.77 -22.67
N THR A 487 -1.43 14.63 -23.52
CA THR A 487 -2.27 15.76 -23.98
C THR A 487 -3.06 16.41 -22.85
N LEU A 488 -3.34 15.67 -21.76
CA LEU A 488 -4.02 16.22 -20.58
C LEU A 488 -3.15 17.21 -19.79
N ASN A 489 -1.82 17.16 -19.93
CA ASN A 489 -0.94 18.14 -19.28
C ASN A 489 -1.05 19.54 -19.91
N ASP A 490 -1.54 19.64 -21.15
CA ASP A 490 -1.79 20.90 -21.84
C ASP A 490 -3.18 21.49 -21.53
N LEU A 491 -4.03 20.75 -20.81
CA LEU A 491 -5.29 21.26 -20.27
C LEU A 491 -5.02 22.04 -18.98
N TYR A 492 -5.32 23.32 -19.01
CA TYR A 492 -5.30 24.19 -17.84
C TYR A 492 -6.45 25.19 -17.95
N CYS A 493 -7.02 25.56 -16.81
CA CYS A 493 -7.79 26.79 -16.74
C CYS A 493 -6.82 27.97 -16.60
N VAL A 494 -7.12 29.07 -17.30
CA VAL A 494 -6.45 30.34 -17.06
C VAL A 494 -7.25 31.05 -15.99
N ALA A 495 -6.69 31.19 -14.79
CA ALA A 495 -7.33 31.94 -13.72
C ALA A 495 -6.39 33.04 -13.23
N GLY A 496 -6.95 34.21 -12.94
CA GLY A 496 -6.19 35.40 -12.58
C GLY A 496 -6.55 36.58 -13.48
N VAL A 497 -7.15 37.62 -12.90
CA VAL A 497 -7.53 38.86 -13.61
C VAL A 497 -6.29 39.66 -14.05
N LEU A 498 -5.13 39.44 -13.41
CA LEU A 498 -3.92 40.24 -13.63
C LEU A 498 -2.72 39.44 -14.18
N SER A 499 -2.70 38.12 -14.07
CA SER A 499 -1.46 37.32 -14.27
C SER A 499 -1.57 36.16 -15.26
N ASN A 500 -2.74 35.88 -15.87
CA ASN A 500 -2.93 34.76 -16.81
C ASN A 500 -2.28 33.45 -16.32
N GLU A 501 -2.46 33.15 -15.03
CA GLU A 501 -1.84 31.98 -14.41
C GLU A 501 -2.51 30.71 -14.93
N ARG A 502 -1.68 29.77 -15.39
CA ARG A 502 -2.15 28.46 -15.84
C ARG A 502 -2.28 27.55 -14.63
N ILE A 503 -3.47 27.02 -14.40
CA ILE A 503 -3.79 26.14 -13.28
C ILE A 503 -4.43 24.87 -13.84
N ASN A 504 -3.94 23.71 -13.42
CA ASN A 504 -4.54 22.43 -13.80
C ASN A 504 -4.67 21.47 -12.60
N ALA A 505 -4.37 21.95 -11.40
CA ALA A 505 -4.46 21.24 -10.14
C ALA A 505 -4.71 22.24 -9.01
N VAL A 506 -5.28 21.74 -7.92
CA VAL A 506 -5.56 22.54 -6.74
C VAL A 506 -5.15 21.79 -5.47
N ILE A 507 -4.67 22.51 -4.47
CA ILE A 507 -4.40 21.97 -3.12
C ILE A 507 -5.16 22.80 -2.08
N PRO A 508 -5.94 22.19 -1.19
CA PRO A 508 -6.65 22.94 -0.15
C PRO A 508 -5.72 23.68 0.80
N LEU A 509 -6.19 24.79 1.36
CA LEU A 509 -5.47 25.59 2.36
C LEU A 509 -6.18 25.49 3.71
N TYR A 510 -5.44 25.49 4.81
CA TYR A 510 -6.03 25.63 6.14
C TYR A 510 -6.44 27.09 6.34
N ILE A 511 -7.73 27.40 6.48
CA ILE A 511 -8.18 28.77 6.75
C ILE A 511 -8.70 28.90 8.19
N ASN A 512 -9.45 27.90 8.63
CA ASN A 512 -9.95 27.75 9.99
C ASN A 512 -10.29 26.27 10.24
N ASP A 513 -10.56 25.91 11.50
CA ASP A 513 -10.87 24.53 11.91
C ASP A 513 -12.10 23.96 11.19
N GLU A 514 -13.09 24.81 10.91
CA GLU A 514 -14.31 24.38 10.24
C GLU A 514 -14.09 24.05 8.76
N HIS A 515 -13.25 24.84 8.09
CA HIS A 515 -12.82 24.58 6.73
C HIS A 515 -11.93 23.33 6.65
N MET A 516 -11.01 23.15 7.61
CA MET A 516 -10.14 21.97 7.68
C MET A 516 -10.91 20.66 7.86
N LYS A 517 -11.97 20.66 8.67
CA LYS A 517 -12.82 19.48 8.86
C LYS A 517 -13.50 19.05 7.55
N ARG A 518 -13.89 19.99 6.68
CA ARG A 518 -14.36 19.68 5.31
C ARG A 518 -13.26 19.12 4.41
N ILE A 519 -12.08 19.76 4.43
CA ILE A 519 -10.90 19.30 3.67
C ILE A 519 -10.59 17.83 3.99
N ARG A 520 -10.69 17.45 5.26
CA ARG A 520 -10.44 16.08 5.71
C ARG A 520 -11.47 15.09 5.20
N ILE A 521 -12.75 15.44 5.19
CA ILE A 521 -13.81 14.57 4.65
C ILE A 521 -13.62 14.38 3.13
N LEU A 522 -13.20 15.43 2.44
CA LEU A 522 -13.01 15.45 0.99
C LEU A 522 -11.61 15.00 0.55
N GLU A 523 -10.77 14.53 1.47
CA GLU A 523 -9.36 14.21 1.22
C GLU A 523 -9.14 13.26 0.06
N GLY A 524 -9.91 12.17 0.02
CA GLY A 524 -9.84 11.21 -1.07
C GLY A 524 -10.17 11.84 -2.43
N ILE A 525 -11.15 12.74 -2.46
CA ILE A 525 -11.68 13.34 -3.69
C ILE A 525 -10.64 14.27 -4.32
N TRP A 526 -10.12 15.23 -3.56
CA TRP A 526 -9.19 16.20 -4.13
C TRP A 526 -7.78 15.60 -4.35
N LEU A 527 -7.32 14.66 -3.51
CA LEU A 527 -6.06 13.93 -3.76
C LEU A 527 -6.18 13.02 -4.98
N GLY A 528 -7.28 12.28 -5.12
CA GLY A 528 -7.53 11.46 -6.32
C GLY A 528 -7.40 12.31 -7.58
N TYR A 529 -8.15 13.41 -7.64
CA TYR A 529 -8.12 14.31 -8.79
C TYR A 529 -6.72 14.92 -9.04
N LEU A 530 -6.00 15.32 -7.98
CA LEU A 530 -4.66 15.87 -8.08
C LEU A 530 -3.69 14.93 -8.82
N TYR A 531 -3.75 13.62 -8.54
CA TYR A 531 -2.81 12.64 -9.11
C TYR A 531 -3.30 11.94 -10.37
N THR A 532 -4.60 11.67 -10.48
CA THR A 532 -5.15 10.79 -11.52
C THR A 532 -6.15 11.47 -12.44
N LEU A 533 -6.47 12.75 -12.19
CA LEU A 533 -7.56 13.49 -12.87
C LEU A 533 -8.95 12.87 -12.66
N ASP A 534 -9.06 11.94 -11.72
CA ASP A 534 -10.30 11.28 -11.32
C ASP A 534 -10.43 11.38 -9.80
N SER A 535 -11.53 11.98 -9.34
CA SER A 535 -11.82 12.17 -7.92
C SER A 535 -11.89 10.85 -7.14
N TYR A 536 -12.16 9.73 -7.80
CA TYR A 536 -12.17 8.39 -7.20
C TYR A 536 -10.84 7.65 -7.32
N GLY A 537 -9.84 8.22 -7.98
CA GLY A 537 -8.52 7.62 -8.14
C GLY A 537 -7.63 7.67 -6.89
N TYR A 538 -8.21 7.90 -5.71
CA TYR A 538 -7.49 8.02 -4.45
C TYR A 538 -6.70 6.76 -4.08
N ASP A 539 -5.45 6.96 -3.66
CA ASP A 539 -4.63 5.95 -3.00
C ASP A 539 -3.88 6.59 -1.84
N LYS A 540 -3.76 5.87 -0.72
CA LYS A 540 -3.11 6.36 0.50
C LYS A 540 -1.66 6.82 0.28
N GLN A 541 -0.94 6.27 -0.69
CA GLN A 541 0.41 6.71 -1.02
C GLN A 541 0.46 8.13 -1.60
N GLN A 542 -0.67 8.68 -2.06
CA GLN A 542 -0.77 10.06 -2.56
C GLN A 542 -0.58 11.08 -1.43
N GLU A 543 -0.93 10.74 -0.18
CA GLU A 543 -0.61 11.56 1.00
C GLU A 543 0.92 11.76 1.13
N VAL A 544 1.72 10.74 0.81
CA VAL A 544 3.19 10.82 0.82
C VAL A 544 3.69 11.65 -0.37
N GLY A 545 3.07 11.48 -1.54
CA GLY A 545 3.34 12.33 -2.70
C GLY A 545 3.14 13.82 -2.41
N LEU A 546 2.12 14.16 -1.61
CA LEU A 546 1.81 15.54 -1.23
C LEU A 546 2.98 16.20 -0.47
N LEU A 547 3.72 15.44 0.33
CA LEU A 547 4.89 15.95 1.05
C LEU A 547 6.05 16.28 0.10
N LYS A 548 6.26 15.46 -0.94
CA LYS A 548 7.20 15.81 -2.00
C LYS A 548 6.76 17.06 -2.75
N LEU A 549 5.46 17.17 -3.05
CA LEU A 549 4.91 18.34 -3.72
C LEU A 549 5.11 19.60 -2.87
N LEU A 550 4.86 19.54 -1.56
CA LEU A 550 5.14 20.63 -0.62
C LEU A 550 6.61 21.05 -0.66
N HIS A 551 7.56 20.10 -0.65
CA HIS A 551 8.98 20.39 -0.80
C HIS A 551 9.28 21.17 -2.09
N GLN A 552 8.69 20.75 -3.22
CA GLN A 552 8.85 21.43 -4.50
C GLN A 552 8.25 22.85 -4.49
N ILE A 553 7.09 23.04 -3.83
CA ILE A 553 6.47 24.36 -3.68
C ILE A 553 7.37 25.27 -2.83
N ILE A 554 7.93 24.77 -1.73
CA ILE A 554 8.91 25.49 -0.91
C ILE A 554 10.12 25.88 -1.76
N GLN A 555 10.62 24.98 -2.62
CA GLN A 555 11.76 25.28 -3.49
C GLN A 555 11.47 26.36 -4.54
N GLN A 556 10.26 26.40 -5.09
CA GLN A 556 9.85 27.36 -6.13
C GLN A 556 9.25 28.65 -5.57
N ARG A 557 9.32 28.87 -4.25
CA ARG A 557 8.65 30.00 -3.61
C ARG A 557 9.22 31.36 -4.03
N THR A 558 8.35 32.31 -4.30
CA THR A 558 8.65 33.74 -4.25
C THR A 558 8.55 34.20 -2.80
N ASN A 559 9.53 34.95 -2.30
CA ASN A 559 9.56 35.40 -0.89
C ASN A 559 8.53 36.52 -0.57
N THR A 560 7.42 36.57 -1.32
CA THR A 560 6.32 37.53 -1.11
C THR A 560 5.55 37.19 0.16
N GLN A 561 4.97 38.21 0.80
CA GLN A 561 4.18 38.02 2.03
C GLN A 561 2.98 37.10 1.79
N ARG A 562 2.31 37.22 0.64
CA ARG A 562 1.16 36.39 0.28
C ARG A 562 1.55 34.92 0.13
N GLN A 563 2.65 34.63 -0.55
CA GLN A 563 3.08 33.24 -0.72
C GLN A 563 3.56 32.63 0.59
N LYS A 564 4.21 33.40 1.48
CA LYS A 564 4.53 32.95 2.84
C LYS A 564 3.26 32.58 3.62
N GLN A 565 2.21 33.40 3.55
CA GLN A 565 0.92 33.09 4.17
C GLN A 565 0.32 31.80 3.60
N ILE A 566 0.27 31.65 2.27
CA ILE A 566 -0.24 30.45 1.60
C ILE A 566 0.54 29.20 2.01
N LEU A 567 1.88 29.29 2.09
CA LEU A 567 2.74 28.17 2.50
C LEU A 567 2.46 27.74 3.93
N ILE A 568 2.32 28.68 4.87
CA ILE A 568 1.98 28.38 6.27
C ILE A 568 0.65 27.64 6.36
N GLU A 569 -0.36 28.08 5.61
CA GLU A 569 -1.67 27.42 5.61
C GLU A 569 -1.64 26.05 4.93
N LEU A 570 -0.83 25.86 3.88
CA LEU A 570 -0.61 24.57 3.26
C LEU A 570 0.14 23.59 4.18
N GLU A 571 1.14 24.09 4.93
CA GLU A 571 1.88 23.32 5.91
C GLU A 571 0.97 22.79 7.01
N ARG A 572 0.02 23.61 7.49
CA ARG A 572 -0.98 23.18 8.48
C ARG A 572 -1.86 22.04 7.97
N VAL A 573 -2.27 22.07 6.70
CA VAL A 573 -2.98 20.94 6.07
C VAL A 573 -2.11 19.68 6.10
N CYS A 574 -0.85 19.79 5.70
CA CYS A 574 0.07 18.64 5.70
C CYS A 574 0.38 18.11 7.11
N GLN A 575 0.55 19.00 8.09
CA GLN A 575 0.68 18.65 9.51
C GLN A 575 -0.54 17.88 10.01
N PHE A 576 -1.74 18.34 9.67
CA PHE A 576 -2.97 17.66 10.03
C PHE A 576 -3.04 16.26 9.42
N ILE A 577 -2.75 16.11 8.12
CA ILE A 577 -2.73 14.81 7.44
C ILE A 577 -1.72 13.87 8.10
N ILE A 578 -0.50 14.34 8.39
CA ILE A 578 0.54 13.53 9.08
C ILE A 578 0.10 13.10 10.48
N ASN A 579 -0.58 13.97 11.22
CA ASN A 579 -0.97 13.68 12.60
C ASN A 579 -2.20 12.75 12.67
N GLU A 580 -3.15 12.90 11.75
CA GLU A 580 -4.43 12.19 11.81
C GLU A 580 -4.49 10.92 10.95
N SER A 581 -3.77 10.88 9.83
CA SER A 581 -3.80 9.72 8.95
C SER A 581 -3.19 8.50 9.64
N GLN A 582 -3.93 7.39 9.63
CA GLN A 582 -3.41 6.11 10.08
C GLN A 582 -2.16 5.66 9.29
N GLY A 583 -1.94 6.20 8.09
CA GLY A 583 -0.73 5.96 7.29
C GLY A 583 0.53 6.49 7.97
N PHE A 584 0.36 7.57 8.73
CA PHE A 584 1.40 8.20 9.52
C PHE A 584 1.22 8.00 11.03
N LYS A 585 0.11 7.45 11.55
CA LYS A 585 0.04 7.03 12.97
C LYS A 585 0.91 5.81 13.25
N THR A 586 1.18 4.98 12.25
CA THR A 586 2.33 4.05 12.29
C THR A 586 3.68 4.76 12.11
N ALA A 587 3.75 6.10 11.95
CA ALA A 587 5.00 6.85 11.74
C ALA A 587 5.83 7.12 12.99
N GLU A 588 5.49 6.60 14.18
CA GLU A 588 6.56 6.24 15.14
C GLU A 588 7.55 5.24 14.47
N GLN A 589 7.05 4.38 13.57
CA GLN A 589 7.87 3.52 12.69
C GLN A 589 8.41 4.21 11.43
N PHE A 590 8.11 5.49 11.21
CA PHE A 590 8.87 6.30 10.28
C PHE A 590 9.90 7.11 11.08
N GLY A 591 9.57 7.97 12.05
CA GLY A 591 10.59 8.72 12.79
C GLY A 591 11.69 7.86 13.45
N GLU A 592 11.33 6.92 14.34
CA GLU A 592 12.30 6.13 15.11
C GLU A 592 12.85 4.94 14.31
N LYS A 593 12.03 4.33 13.45
CA LYS A 593 12.46 3.22 12.59
C LYS A 593 12.90 3.64 11.18
N ILE A 594 12.89 4.91 10.78
CA ILE A 594 13.51 5.36 9.51
C ILE A 594 14.99 5.08 9.63
N TYR A 595 15.61 5.43 10.75
CA TYR A 595 17.02 5.11 10.99
C TYR A 595 17.25 3.60 10.88
N GLU A 596 16.49 2.78 11.62
CA GLU A 596 16.61 1.32 11.54
C GLU A 596 16.25 0.74 10.16
N LYS A 597 15.28 1.30 9.42
CA LYS A 597 14.90 0.83 8.08
C LYS A 597 15.88 1.25 7.01
N LEU A 598 16.46 2.45 7.09
CA LEU A 598 17.55 2.90 6.23
C LEU A 598 18.80 2.03 6.48
N PHE A 599 19.07 1.75 7.76
CA PHE A 599 20.21 0.94 8.16
C PHE A 599 20.05 -0.55 7.82
N ASN A 600 18.87 -1.14 8.10
CA ASN A 600 18.58 -2.57 7.91
C ASN A 600 18.25 -2.96 6.46
N ARG A 601 18.01 -2.01 5.55
CA ARG A 601 17.76 -2.27 4.12
C ARG A 601 19.04 -2.14 3.30
N ILE A 602 19.98 -3.03 3.57
CA ILE A 602 21.12 -3.24 2.68
C ILE A 602 20.64 -4.23 1.57
N PRO A 603 20.81 -3.93 0.27
CA PRO A 603 19.75 -4.03 -0.74
C PRO A 603 19.37 -5.45 -1.18
N ILE A 604 18.08 -5.76 -1.04
CA ILE A 604 17.41 -6.73 -1.90
C ILE A 604 17.04 -5.98 -3.18
N SER A 605 17.86 -6.16 -4.22
CA SER A 605 17.74 -5.95 -5.70
C SER A 605 16.66 -5.06 -6.38
N ASN A 606 15.63 -4.55 -5.70
CA ASN A 606 14.57 -3.71 -6.24
C ASN A 606 14.38 -2.45 -5.38
N THR A 607 15.46 -1.77 -5.00
CA THR A 607 15.40 -0.47 -4.33
C THR A 607 14.81 0.56 -5.31
N GLN A 608 13.49 0.70 -5.31
CA GLN A 608 12.86 1.94 -5.75
C GLN A 608 13.58 3.07 -5.00
N GLU A 609 14.25 3.96 -5.74
CA GLU A 609 14.90 5.15 -5.17
C GLU A 609 13.93 5.81 -4.21
N TYR A 610 14.27 5.76 -2.92
CA TYR A 610 13.45 6.36 -1.89
C TYR A 610 13.69 7.87 -1.91
N ASP A 611 12.63 8.66 -2.03
CA ASP A 611 12.79 10.11 -2.09
C ASP A 611 13.13 10.65 -0.68
N LEU A 612 14.40 10.99 -0.47
CA LEU A 612 14.95 11.53 0.78
C LEU A 612 14.32 12.87 1.21
N ARG A 613 13.53 13.51 0.33
CA ARG A 613 12.75 14.70 0.69
C ARG A 613 11.63 14.36 1.68
N ILE A 614 11.03 13.17 1.59
CA ILE A 614 9.90 12.76 2.43
C ILE A 614 10.27 12.77 3.92
N PRO A 615 11.32 12.06 4.38
CA PRO A 615 11.68 12.05 5.81
C PRO A 615 12.03 13.44 6.32
N LEU A 616 12.67 14.29 5.51
CA LEU A 616 12.95 15.68 5.88
C LEU A 616 11.67 16.48 6.07
N MET A 617 10.71 16.37 5.14
CA MET A 617 9.44 17.08 5.24
C MET A 617 8.61 16.62 6.43
N ILE A 618 8.57 15.31 6.72
CA ILE A 618 7.88 14.80 7.91
C ILE A 618 8.51 15.39 9.17
N SER A 619 9.83 15.37 9.28
CA SER A 619 10.53 15.89 10.45
C SER A 619 10.43 17.40 10.59
N TYR A 620 10.45 18.14 9.48
CA TYR A 620 10.18 19.58 9.45
C TYR A 620 8.78 19.87 9.99
N LEU A 621 7.74 19.22 9.45
CA LEU A 621 6.35 19.44 9.86
C LEU A 621 6.08 19.00 11.31
N LYS A 622 6.88 18.08 11.87
CA LYS A 622 6.85 17.67 13.28
C LYS A 622 7.76 18.48 14.20
N ASN A 623 8.40 19.55 13.71
CA ASN A 623 9.38 20.35 14.47
C ASN A 623 10.55 19.53 15.04
N ASN A 624 10.97 18.47 14.35
CA ASN A 624 12.05 17.57 14.74
C ASN A 624 13.09 17.37 13.61
N LEU A 625 13.31 18.42 12.82
CA LEU A 625 14.19 18.37 11.64
C LEU A 625 15.64 18.01 12.00
N THR A 626 16.16 18.57 13.10
CA THR A 626 17.55 18.39 13.57
C THR A 626 17.95 16.94 13.79
N SER A 627 17.05 16.10 14.32
CA SER A 627 17.33 14.69 14.56
C SER A 627 17.42 13.83 13.29
N VAL A 628 16.88 14.31 12.17
CA VAL A 628 16.77 13.54 10.92
C VAL A 628 17.70 14.04 9.81
N LEU A 629 18.22 15.26 9.92
CA LEU A 629 19.15 15.84 8.94
C LEU A 629 20.41 14.99 8.71
N LEU A 630 21.11 14.61 9.79
CA LEU A 630 22.33 13.79 9.69
C LEU A 630 22.07 12.39 9.10
N PRO A 631 21.07 11.62 9.58
CA PRO A 631 20.71 10.33 8.96
C PRO A 631 20.36 10.43 7.48
N VAL A 632 19.58 11.45 7.08
CA VAL A 632 19.21 11.64 5.67
C VAL A 632 20.43 11.99 4.83
N TYR A 633 21.36 12.78 5.37
CA TYR A 633 22.61 13.11 4.70
C TYR A 633 23.51 11.87 4.54
N TYR A 634 23.64 11.03 5.56
CA TYR A 634 24.39 9.77 5.45
C TYR A 634 23.80 8.84 4.39
N GLU A 635 22.47 8.70 4.34
CA GLU A 635 21.82 7.91 3.31
C GLU A 635 21.99 8.51 1.91
N TYR A 636 22.00 9.84 1.79
CA TYR A 636 22.34 10.51 0.53
C TYR A 636 23.76 10.15 0.07
N LEU A 637 24.75 10.24 0.97
CA LEU A 637 26.12 9.83 0.66
C LEU A 637 26.16 8.37 0.20
N ARG A 638 25.46 7.49 0.91
CA ARG A 638 25.35 6.07 0.58
C ARG A 638 24.81 5.87 -0.84
N GLN A 639 23.70 6.49 -1.19
CA GLN A 639 23.09 6.38 -2.52
C GLN A 639 24.01 6.91 -3.63
N GLN A 640 24.69 8.04 -3.39
CA GLN A 640 25.65 8.59 -4.35
C GLN A 640 26.84 7.67 -4.57
N TYR A 641 27.43 7.15 -3.50
CA TYR A 641 28.56 6.22 -3.59
C TYR A 641 28.16 4.89 -4.23
N LEU A 642 26.98 4.34 -3.90
CA LEU A 642 26.42 3.16 -4.55
C LEU A 642 26.25 3.38 -6.06
N SER A 643 25.77 4.54 -6.48
CA SER A 643 25.58 4.85 -7.91
C SER A 643 26.91 5.03 -8.66
N LYS A 644 27.90 5.69 -8.03
CA LYS A 644 29.18 6.04 -8.66
C LYS A 644 30.15 4.86 -8.73
N HIS A 645 30.17 3.99 -7.72
CA HIS A 645 31.19 2.95 -7.57
C HIS A 645 30.74 1.55 -7.97
N ARG A 646 29.50 1.36 -8.43
CA ARG A 646 28.95 0.07 -8.86
C ARG A 646 29.77 -0.69 -9.92
N LYS A 647 30.70 -0.03 -10.61
CA LYS A 647 31.54 -0.63 -11.68
C LYS A 647 33.05 -0.63 -11.39
N ARG A 648 33.49 -0.17 -10.21
CA ARG A 648 34.93 0.10 -9.95
C ARG A 648 35.41 -0.57 -8.66
N SER A 649 35.60 -1.88 -8.73
CA SER A 649 36.01 -2.69 -7.57
C SER A 649 37.37 -2.29 -7.00
N LEU A 650 38.34 -1.90 -7.84
CA LEU A 650 39.70 -1.57 -7.39
C LEU A 650 39.78 -0.24 -6.61
N GLU A 651 39.19 0.83 -7.14
CA GLU A 651 39.13 2.13 -6.43
C GLU A 651 38.38 1.99 -5.11
N THR A 652 37.31 1.19 -5.09
CA THR A 652 36.49 0.97 -3.90
C THR A 652 37.27 0.24 -2.81
N LYS A 653 38.04 -0.79 -3.18
CA LYS A 653 38.97 -1.49 -2.26
C LYS A 653 39.98 -0.52 -1.66
N GLN A 654 40.58 0.34 -2.49
CA GLN A 654 41.55 1.31 -2.01
C GLN A 654 40.93 2.33 -1.06
N ILE A 655 39.68 2.77 -1.30
CA ILE A 655 38.97 3.65 -0.37
C ILE A 655 38.71 2.93 0.97
N VAL A 656 38.30 1.67 0.95
CA VAL A 656 38.11 0.86 2.18
C VAL A 656 39.42 0.70 2.94
N GLU A 657 40.51 0.37 2.25
CA GLU A 657 41.84 0.27 2.87
C GLU A 657 42.26 1.61 3.49
N ASN A 658 42.06 2.73 2.80
CA ASN A 658 42.36 4.06 3.35
C ASN A 658 41.51 4.37 4.59
N LEU A 659 40.22 3.98 4.59
CA LEU A 659 39.32 4.16 5.71
C LEU A 659 39.64 3.24 6.90
N LEU A 660 40.23 2.06 6.67
CA LEU A 660 40.63 1.14 7.73
C LEU A 660 42.00 1.49 8.32
N TYR A 661 42.98 1.79 7.47
CA TYR A 661 44.40 1.84 7.83
C TYR A 661 45.05 3.24 7.67
N GLY A 662 44.33 4.22 7.14
CA GLY A 662 44.85 5.56 6.84
C GLY A 662 45.57 5.65 5.48
N CYS A 663 45.85 6.87 5.05
CA CYS A 663 46.41 7.16 3.73
C CYS A 663 47.91 6.89 3.61
N ASP A 664 48.66 6.99 4.72
CA ASP A 664 50.11 6.97 4.71
C ASP A 664 50.67 5.58 4.32
N ALA A 665 51.44 5.55 3.22
CA ALA A 665 51.95 4.34 2.60
C ALA A 665 52.87 3.56 3.55
N LYS A 666 53.57 4.22 4.46
CA LYS A 666 54.45 3.55 5.45
C LYS A 666 53.64 2.74 6.45
N THR A 667 52.57 3.30 6.98
CA THR A 667 51.63 2.63 7.90
C THR A 667 50.91 1.49 7.21
N ARG A 668 50.53 1.69 5.95
CA ARG A 668 49.89 0.65 5.13
C ARG A 668 50.84 -0.53 4.88
N THR A 669 52.09 -0.24 4.52
CA THR A 669 53.12 -1.28 4.28
C THR A 669 53.49 -1.98 5.59
N MET A 670 53.50 -1.29 6.73
CA MET A 670 53.70 -1.92 8.05
C MET A 670 52.52 -2.82 8.45
N ALA A 671 51.27 -2.39 8.27
CA ALA A 671 50.09 -3.20 8.57
C ALA A 671 50.00 -4.44 7.66
N ILE A 672 50.25 -4.26 6.35
CA ILE A 672 50.28 -5.34 5.35
C ILE A 672 51.46 -6.29 5.58
N ASN A 673 52.63 -5.78 5.98
CA ASN A 673 53.78 -6.64 6.30
C ASN A 673 53.58 -7.41 7.62
N VAL A 674 52.86 -6.87 8.61
CA VAL A 674 52.49 -7.62 9.83
C VAL A 674 51.49 -8.73 9.51
N THR A 675 50.53 -8.50 8.60
CA THR A 675 49.62 -9.56 8.13
C THR A 675 50.33 -10.59 7.24
N ASN A 676 51.30 -10.17 6.41
CA ASN A 676 52.05 -11.07 5.53
C ASN A 676 53.20 -11.83 6.23
N GLN A 677 53.84 -11.26 7.25
CA GLN A 677 54.88 -11.96 8.04
C GLN A 677 54.29 -13.10 8.89
N ASN A 678 53.05 -12.94 9.37
CA ASN A 678 52.32 -14.03 10.03
C ASN A 678 51.90 -15.15 9.06
N ASN A 679 51.87 -14.88 7.76
CA ASN A 679 51.52 -15.86 6.72
C ASN A 679 52.72 -16.61 6.11
N THR A 680 53.95 -16.38 6.58
CA THR A 680 55.17 -17.02 6.01
C THR A 680 55.83 -18.11 6.86
N THR A 681 55.19 -18.57 7.94
CA THR A 681 55.49 -19.91 8.49
C THR A 681 54.54 -20.91 7.88
N THR A 682 55.08 -21.84 7.10
CA THR A 682 54.40 -22.99 6.48
C THR A 682 53.36 -23.63 7.40
N ILE A 683 52.09 -23.28 7.20
CA ILE A 683 50.93 -24.12 7.53
C ILE A 683 49.94 -23.98 6.38
N ASN A 684 50.13 -24.80 5.35
CA ASN A 684 49.04 -25.15 4.45
C ASN A 684 48.12 -26.12 5.19
N ASN A 685 46.82 -25.82 5.17
CA ASN A 685 45.67 -26.70 5.49
C ASN A 685 45.12 -26.71 6.93
N ASP A 686 44.88 -25.56 7.57
CA ASP A 686 43.95 -25.46 8.71
C ASP A 686 42.88 -24.38 8.44
N PRO A 687 41.60 -24.74 8.21
CA PRO A 687 40.52 -23.80 7.93
C PRO A 687 40.15 -22.87 9.10
N ASP A 688 40.63 -23.14 10.31
CA ASP A 688 40.31 -22.36 11.53
C ASP A 688 41.40 -21.33 11.91
N TYR A 689 42.44 -21.18 11.08
CA TYR A 689 43.58 -20.30 11.35
C TYR A 689 43.20 -18.80 11.42
N ILE A 690 42.19 -18.39 10.64
CA ILE A 690 41.69 -17.01 10.65
C ILE A 690 40.96 -16.70 11.96
N GLU A 691 40.24 -17.67 12.53
CA GLU A 691 39.47 -17.51 13.76
C GLU A 691 40.39 -17.51 15.01
N LYS A 692 41.42 -18.37 15.04
CA LYS A 692 42.46 -18.35 16.09
C LYS A 692 43.32 -17.08 16.09
N SER A 693 43.71 -16.60 14.90
CA SER A 693 44.52 -15.39 14.77
C SER A 693 43.76 -14.11 15.17
N PHE A 694 42.43 -14.14 15.05
CA PHE A 694 41.56 -13.04 15.50
C PHE A 694 41.37 -13.03 17.03
N ILE A 695 41.44 -14.20 17.67
CA ILE A 695 41.32 -14.40 19.13
C ILE A 695 42.62 -13.99 19.86
N ASP A 696 43.79 -14.29 19.30
CA ASP A 696 45.08 -13.97 19.92
C ASP A 696 45.40 -12.46 19.85
N PHE A 697 44.89 -11.72 18.85
CA PHE A 697 45.13 -10.28 18.70
C PHE A 697 44.45 -9.43 19.79
N PHE A 698 43.41 -9.93 20.47
CA PHE A 698 42.64 -9.16 21.44
C PHE A 698 42.96 -9.46 22.91
N HIS A 699 43.81 -10.46 23.21
CA HIS A 699 43.91 -11.02 24.56
C HIS A 699 45.02 -10.51 25.49
N ASP A 700 45.99 -9.70 25.04
CA ASP A 700 47.27 -9.57 25.80
C ASP A 700 47.61 -8.25 26.50
N GLU A 701 46.66 -7.38 26.83
CA GLU A 701 46.90 -6.38 27.88
C GLU A 701 45.66 -6.14 28.75
N LEU A 702 45.57 -6.90 29.85
CA LEU A 702 45.29 -6.44 31.23
C LEU A 702 44.69 -7.58 32.07
N CYS A 703 45.57 -8.42 32.66
CA CYS A 703 45.46 -8.96 34.02
C CYS A 703 46.56 -10.01 34.29
N LYS A 704 47.68 -9.64 34.96
CA LYS A 704 48.16 -10.28 36.22
C LYS A 704 49.52 -9.73 36.72
N PRO A 705 49.81 -9.86 38.03
CA PRO A 705 50.72 -9.01 38.79
C PRO A 705 52.21 -9.40 38.68
N ILE A 706 53.07 -8.47 39.11
CA ILE A 706 54.54 -8.52 39.11
C ILE A 706 55.10 -9.52 40.14
N GLU A 707 56.11 -10.30 39.75
CA GLU A 707 57.28 -10.63 40.60
C GLU A 707 58.59 -10.58 39.75
N LEU A 708 59.72 -10.27 40.40
CA LEU A 708 60.93 -9.58 39.90
C LEU A 708 61.85 -10.33 38.88
N ILE A 709 62.12 -9.65 37.74
CA ILE A 709 63.42 -9.40 37.00
C ILE A 709 64.25 -10.61 36.44
N PRO A 710 64.88 -10.58 35.22
CA PRO A 710 65.33 -9.41 34.43
C PRO A 710 64.97 -9.34 32.93
N GLN A 711 64.74 -8.10 32.50
CA GLN A 711 65.05 -7.48 31.20
C GLN A 711 65.35 -8.40 30.00
N LYS A 712 64.45 -8.40 29.01
CA LYS A 712 64.83 -8.13 27.61
C LYS A 712 63.63 -7.69 26.75
N ASN A 713 63.76 -6.43 26.31
CA ASN A 713 63.16 -5.77 25.16
C ASN A 713 61.64 -5.60 25.10
N LYS A 714 61.22 -4.43 25.60
CA LYS A 714 60.20 -3.56 25.00
C LYS A 714 60.20 -3.69 23.47
N ASN A 715 59.07 -4.07 22.89
CA ASN A 715 58.66 -3.57 21.58
C ASN A 715 57.20 -3.17 21.69
N GLU A 716 56.99 -1.89 21.95
CA GLU A 716 55.72 -1.15 22.07
C GLU A 716 54.93 -1.10 20.72
N ASN A 717 55.15 -2.01 19.77
CA ASN A 717 54.71 -1.81 18.39
C ASN A 717 53.32 -2.37 18.03
N ASN A 718 52.69 -3.21 18.85
CA ASN A 718 51.42 -3.86 18.45
C ASN A 718 50.15 -3.10 18.90
N LYS A 719 50.24 -2.19 19.87
CA LYS A 719 49.11 -1.30 20.25
C LYS A 719 48.96 -0.06 19.38
N PHE A 720 49.86 0.17 18.41
CA PHE A 720 49.91 1.38 17.58
C PHE A 720 49.22 1.28 16.21
N ILE A 721 48.60 0.16 15.85
CA ILE A 721 48.14 -0.07 14.46
C ILE A 721 46.74 0.48 14.17
N ILE A 722 45.92 0.77 15.18
CA ILE A 722 44.68 1.54 14.98
C ILE A 722 44.91 2.93 15.57
N ARG A 723 45.55 3.81 14.79
CA ARG A 723 45.75 5.22 15.19
C ARG A 723 44.37 5.88 15.41
N ASP A 724 44.24 6.56 16.54
CA ASP A 724 43.16 7.53 16.83
C ASP A 724 43.16 8.73 15.86
N GLU A 725 44.22 8.90 15.07
CA GLU A 725 44.34 9.92 14.03
C GLU A 725 44.37 9.27 12.66
N ILE A 726 43.25 8.70 12.22
CA ILE A 726 43.02 8.71 10.78
C ILE A 726 42.92 10.16 10.37
N GLU A 727 43.63 10.52 9.30
CA GLU A 727 43.62 11.87 8.76
C GLU A 727 42.17 12.30 8.54
N LEU A 728 41.68 13.13 9.45
CA LEU A 728 40.33 13.68 9.41
C LEU A 728 40.11 14.41 8.08
N ASP A 729 41.18 14.92 7.49
CA ASP A 729 41.27 15.51 6.16
C ASP A 729 40.93 14.52 5.04
N TYR A 730 41.31 13.25 5.17
CA TYR A 730 40.92 12.23 4.19
C TYR A 730 39.42 11.92 4.27
N ILE A 731 38.86 11.75 5.48
CA ILE A 731 37.41 11.54 5.64
C ILE A 731 36.65 12.75 5.10
N LYS A 732 37.13 13.97 5.39
CA LYS A 732 36.59 15.21 4.81
C LYS A 732 36.67 15.24 3.29
N SER A 733 37.74 14.70 2.70
CA SER A 733 37.88 14.61 1.23
C SER A 733 36.84 13.68 0.57
N LEU A 734 36.25 12.76 1.36
CA LEU A 734 35.16 11.88 0.93
C LEU A 734 33.77 12.46 1.21
N LEU A 735 33.66 13.67 1.79
CA LEU A 735 32.37 14.34 1.89
C LEU A 735 31.93 14.83 0.51
N LEU A 736 30.67 14.55 0.16
CA LEU A 736 30.03 15.18 -0.98
C LEU A 736 29.43 16.51 -0.53
N PRO A 737 29.22 17.48 -1.44
CA PRO A 737 28.50 18.69 -1.08
C PRO A 737 27.10 18.34 -0.58
N ILE A 738 26.64 19.05 0.46
CA ILE A 738 25.27 18.95 0.97
C ILE A 738 24.32 19.22 -0.21
N PRO A 739 23.40 18.30 -0.52
CA PRO A 739 22.53 18.43 -1.68
C PRO A 739 21.54 19.59 -1.51
N ASP A 740 21.18 20.23 -2.64
CA ASP A 740 20.34 21.43 -2.65
C ASP A 740 18.99 21.24 -1.95
N PHE A 741 18.42 20.03 -1.99
CA PHE A 741 17.14 19.76 -1.33
C PHE A 741 17.23 19.83 0.20
N ILE A 742 18.40 19.52 0.79
CA ILE A 742 18.66 19.68 2.23
C ILE A 742 18.88 21.16 2.54
N LYS A 743 19.77 21.84 1.78
CA LYS A 743 20.04 23.27 1.97
C LYS A 743 18.77 24.13 1.88
N THR A 744 17.90 23.81 0.91
CA THR A 744 16.62 24.49 0.74
C THR A 744 15.76 24.42 2.00
N ILE A 745 15.74 23.25 2.65
CA ILE A 745 14.96 23.04 3.87
C ILE A 745 15.64 23.66 5.10
N LEU A 746 16.98 23.60 5.22
CA LEU A 746 17.73 24.29 6.26
C LEU A 746 17.43 25.79 6.24
N ASN A 747 17.67 26.45 5.10
CA ASN A 747 17.40 27.86 4.88
C ASN A 747 15.93 28.20 5.16
N TYR A 748 14.99 27.38 4.66
CA TYR A 748 13.56 27.61 4.93
C TYR A 748 13.21 27.51 6.41
N SER A 749 13.79 26.56 7.12
CA SER A 749 13.61 26.36 8.57
C SER A 749 14.42 27.31 9.44
N GLN A 750 15.18 28.24 8.84
CA GLN A 750 16.10 29.16 9.54
C GLN A 750 17.15 28.43 10.38
N ILE A 751 17.51 27.21 9.98
CA ILE A 751 18.65 26.49 10.54
C ILE A 751 19.89 26.88 9.75
N ASP A 752 21.01 27.06 10.45
CA ASP A 752 22.31 27.37 9.86
C ASP A 752 22.68 26.37 8.75
N ASP A 753 23.13 26.86 7.59
CA ASP A 753 23.53 26.02 6.45
C ASP A 753 24.71 25.10 6.82
N ASP A 754 25.54 25.53 7.78
CA ASP A 754 26.67 24.77 8.32
C ASP A 754 26.27 23.74 9.38
N TYR A 755 24.97 23.59 9.69
CA TYR A 755 24.50 22.72 10.77
C TYR A 755 25.00 21.28 10.62
N ILE A 756 24.94 20.73 9.40
CA ILE A 756 25.40 19.36 9.12
C ILE A 756 26.91 19.27 9.37
N GLU A 757 27.70 20.21 8.83
CA GLU A 757 29.15 20.21 9.01
C GLU A 757 29.59 20.32 10.47
N LYS A 758 28.87 21.14 11.26
CA LYS A 758 29.13 21.33 12.69
C LYS A 758 28.77 20.12 13.56
N HIS A 759 27.82 19.30 13.13
CA HIS A 759 27.31 18.16 13.90
C HIS A 759 27.69 16.79 13.30
N LEU A 760 28.49 16.77 12.24
CA LEU A 760 29.03 15.55 11.66
C LEU A 760 30.00 14.89 12.64
N ASP A 761 29.63 13.70 13.13
CA ASP A 761 30.55 12.81 13.81
C ASP A 761 31.35 12.04 12.75
N TYR A 762 32.60 12.47 12.54
CA TYR A 762 33.50 11.88 11.55
C TYR A 762 33.77 10.39 11.79
N ASN A 763 33.66 9.90 13.03
CA ASN A 763 33.79 8.48 13.31
C ASN A 763 32.56 7.71 12.85
N ASN A 764 31.36 8.23 13.10
CA ASN A 764 30.13 7.61 12.57
C ASN A 764 30.10 7.66 11.04
N LEU A 765 30.47 8.79 10.44
CA LEU A 765 30.59 8.91 8.99
C LEU A 765 31.58 7.90 8.40
N ARG A 766 32.75 7.72 9.03
CA ARG A 766 33.72 6.69 8.64
C ARG A 766 33.08 5.31 8.65
N TRP A 767 32.35 4.97 9.72
CA TRP A 767 31.63 3.70 9.83
C TRP A 767 30.58 3.52 8.72
N GLU A 768 29.78 4.54 8.43
CA GLU A 768 28.77 4.51 7.35
C GLU A 768 29.41 4.31 5.96
N LEU A 769 30.50 5.01 5.69
CA LEU A 769 31.26 4.87 4.44
C LEU A 769 31.87 3.46 4.34
N LEU A 770 32.46 2.94 5.42
CA LEU A 770 32.98 1.58 5.46
C LEU A 770 31.89 0.54 5.16
N ILE A 771 30.73 0.62 5.82
CA ILE A 771 29.60 -0.28 5.56
C ILE A 771 29.16 -0.19 4.09
N THR A 772 29.05 1.03 3.56
CA THR A 772 28.63 1.27 2.17
C THR A 772 29.59 0.66 1.15
N PHE A 773 30.89 0.95 1.29
CA PHE A 773 31.89 0.47 0.34
C PHE A 773 32.20 -1.02 0.51
N TYR A 774 32.14 -1.54 1.74
CA TYR A 774 32.22 -2.97 1.99
C TYR A 774 31.09 -3.68 1.23
N TYR A 775 29.84 -3.21 1.37
CA TYR A 775 28.73 -3.82 0.66
C TYR A 775 28.90 -3.79 -0.87
N LEU A 776 29.42 -2.69 -1.42
CA LEU A 776 29.73 -2.61 -2.86
C LEU A 776 30.69 -3.69 -3.32
N ILE A 777 31.77 -3.94 -2.56
CA ILE A 777 32.79 -4.93 -2.89
C ILE A 777 32.20 -6.35 -2.88
N TYR A 778 31.35 -6.65 -1.90
CA TYR A 778 30.84 -8.02 -1.69
C TYR A 778 29.54 -8.31 -2.44
N SER A 779 28.78 -7.29 -2.86
CA SER A 779 27.55 -7.49 -3.65
C SER A 779 27.80 -8.11 -5.04
N ASP A 780 29.02 -7.99 -5.57
CA ASP A 780 29.45 -8.61 -6.83
C ASP A 780 29.84 -10.10 -6.68
N THR A 781 30.12 -10.57 -5.47
CA THR A 781 30.49 -11.97 -5.18
C THR A 781 29.31 -12.71 -4.56
N ASN A 782 28.74 -13.69 -5.28
CA ASN A 782 27.67 -14.62 -4.87
C ASN A 782 26.93 -14.28 -3.55
N ILE A 783 25.73 -13.72 -3.70
CA ILE A 783 24.75 -13.28 -2.67
C ILE A 783 24.51 -14.28 -1.51
N ARG A 784 24.90 -15.56 -1.64
CA ARG A 784 24.73 -16.59 -0.60
C ARG A 784 25.61 -16.39 0.65
N GLU A 785 26.77 -15.73 0.55
CA GLU A 785 27.63 -15.48 1.72
C GLU A 785 27.22 -14.23 2.52
N LEU A 786 26.44 -13.33 1.91
CA LEU A 786 25.96 -12.09 2.53
C LEU A 786 24.89 -12.29 3.62
N GLN A 787 24.29 -13.49 3.73
CA GLN A 787 23.37 -13.82 4.83
C GLN A 787 24.09 -13.98 6.18
N ASN A 788 25.42 -14.07 6.19
CA ASN A 788 26.24 -14.23 7.38
C ASN A 788 26.89 -12.92 7.88
N LEU A 789 26.55 -11.76 7.30
CA LEU A 789 27.04 -10.47 7.81
C LEU A 789 26.29 -10.06 9.09
N PRO A 790 26.97 -9.50 10.09
CA PRO A 790 26.38 -9.21 11.39
C PRO A 790 25.48 -7.99 11.29
N ASN A 791 24.16 -8.18 11.34
CA ASN A 791 23.27 -7.16 11.87
C ASN A 791 23.34 -7.21 13.43
N LYS A 792 22.84 -6.18 14.10
CA LYS A 792 22.85 -6.09 15.58
C LYS A 792 22.11 -7.24 16.29
N GLU A 793 21.13 -7.87 15.63
CA GLU A 793 20.42 -9.08 16.10
C GLU A 793 21.21 -10.36 15.84
N ASN A 794 21.95 -10.47 14.72
CA ASN A 794 22.86 -11.59 14.44
C ASN A 794 23.97 -11.69 15.48
N ILE A 795 24.46 -10.55 15.99
CA ILE A 795 25.41 -10.54 17.12
C ILE A 795 24.78 -11.22 18.35
N LEU A 796 23.51 -10.94 18.67
CA LEU A 796 22.81 -11.55 19.80
C LEU A 796 22.50 -13.03 19.58
N SER A 797 22.17 -13.46 18.35
CA SER A 797 21.93 -14.88 18.04
C SER A 797 23.23 -15.70 18.01
N THR A 798 24.32 -15.16 17.49
CA THR A 798 25.64 -15.80 17.52
C THR A 798 26.21 -15.85 18.95
N ILE A 799 25.89 -14.85 19.80
CA ILE A 799 26.15 -14.92 21.24
C ILE A 799 25.30 -16.02 21.89
N ASP A 800 24.03 -16.17 21.53
CA ASP A 800 23.17 -17.21 22.06
C ASP A 800 23.60 -18.62 21.62
N GLU A 801 24.06 -18.80 20.37
CA GLU A 801 24.65 -20.07 19.91
C GLU A 801 25.95 -20.41 20.65
N ARG A 802 26.89 -19.46 20.76
CA ARG A 802 28.18 -19.68 21.45
C ARG A 802 28.02 -19.92 22.95
N LEU A 803 27.05 -19.26 23.59
CA LEU A 803 26.73 -19.50 24.99
C LEU A 803 25.97 -20.82 25.18
N HIS A 804 25.10 -21.23 24.25
CA HIS A 804 24.44 -22.53 24.32
C HIS A 804 25.39 -23.71 24.15
N THR A 805 26.36 -23.61 23.24
CA THR A 805 27.43 -24.63 23.09
C THR A 805 28.35 -24.72 24.31
N ALA A 806 28.50 -23.64 25.08
CA ALA A 806 29.27 -23.63 26.32
C ALA A 806 28.46 -24.15 27.54
N THR A 807 27.13 -24.20 27.47
CA THR A 807 26.27 -24.62 28.60
C THR A 807 25.96 -26.12 28.66
N THR A 808 26.31 -26.90 27.62
CA THR A 808 25.97 -28.33 27.57
C THR A 808 27.01 -29.23 28.24
N ASP A 809 28.20 -28.74 28.60
CA ASP A 809 29.19 -29.55 29.30
C ASP A 809 29.82 -28.82 30.51
N THR A 810 29.63 -29.44 31.67
CA THR A 810 30.28 -29.21 32.98
C THR A 810 29.76 -28.07 33.87
N ASN A 811 29.81 -28.35 35.17
CA ASN A 811 29.18 -27.61 36.27
C ASN A 811 29.96 -26.38 36.76
N ASP A 812 30.93 -25.88 36.00
CA ASP A 812 31.67 -24.67 36.33
C ASP A 812 31.53 -23.62 35.21
N TYR A 813 31.13 -22.42 35.62
CA TYR A 813 30.91 -21.29 34.72
C TYR A 813 32.25 -20.66 34.30
N ASP A 814 32.99 -21.32 33.41
CA ASP A 814 34.08 -20.68 32.66
C ASP A 814 33.50 -19.85 31.51
N CYS A 815 32.84 -18.74 31.85
CA CYS A 815 32.55 -17.70 30.87
C CYS A 815 33.84 -16.94 30.56
N SER A 816 34.23 -16.86 29.28
CA SER A 816 35.36 -16.01 28.87
C SER A 816 35.16 -14.57 29.37
N SER A 817 36.25 -13.88 29.72
CA SER A 817 36.19 -12.49 30.19
C SER A 817 35.49 -11.56 29.20
N GLU A 818 35.53 -11.90 27.91
CA GLU A 818 34.84 -11.21 26.83
C GLU A 818 33.32 -11.41 26.87
N SER A 819 32.86 -12.65 27.09
CA SER A 819 31.44 -12.96 27.32
C SER A 819 30.90 -12.21 28.53
N VAL A 820 31.73 -12.10 29.57
CA VAL A 820 31.41 -11.36 30.80
C VAL A 820 31.22 -9.87 30.52
N ARG A 821 32.16 -9.25 29.83
CA ARG A 821 32.11 -7.82 29.48
C ARG A 821 30.95 -7.50 28.55
N LEU A 822 30.71 -8.36 27.56
CA LEU A 822 29.66 -8.15 26.56
C LEU A 822 28.26 -8.27 27.17
N VAL A 823 27.98 -9.33 27.94
CA VAL A 823 26.71 -9.47 28.65
C VAL A 823 26.52 -8.34 29.66
N THR A 824 27.59 -7.92 30.34
CA THR A 824 27.55 -6.77 31.24
C THR A 824 27.20 -5.48 30.50
N TYR A 825 27.85 -5.20 29.37
CA TYR A 825 27.58 -4.03 28.55
C TYR A 825 26.12 -4.02 28.04
N VAL A 826 25.62 -5.16 27.54
CA VAL A 826 24.25 -5.27 27.05
C VAL A 826 23.24 -5.08 28.19
N ALA A 827 23.49 -5.67 29.37
CA ALA A 827 22.61 -5.48 30.52
C ALA A 827 22.61 -4.01 30.99
N LEU A 828 23.79 -3.39 31.12
CA LEU A 828 23.89 -2.00 31.55
C LEU A 828 23.25 -1.01 30.56
N ASN A 829 23.25 -1.33 29.27
CA ASN A 829 22.64 -0.49 28.23
C ASN A 829 21.19 -0.85 27.89
N CYS A 830 20.55 -1.78 28.62
CA CYS A 830 19.13 -2.04 28.44
C CYS A 830 18.31 -0.77 28.71
N LYS A 831 17.42 -0.43 27.76
CA LYS A 831 16.52 0.73 27.85
C LYS A 831 15.34 0.50 28.79
N THR A 832 14.98 -0.77 29.05
CA THR A 832 13.87 -1.14 29.94
C THR A 832 14.34 -1.99 31.12
N LEU A 833 13.68 -1.83 32.26
CA LEU A 833 13.90 -2.64 33.47
C LEU A 833 13.58 -4.13 33.25
N GLU A 834 12.56 -4.40 32.42
CA GLU A 834 12.15 -5.77 32.07
C GLU A 834 13.20 -6.48 31.21
N GLY A 835 13.77 -5.78 30.22
CA GLY A 835 14.88 -6.29 29.41
C GLY A 835 16.11 -6.58 30.24
N PHE A 836 16.48 -5.65 31.14
CA PHE A 836 17.56 -5.85 32.10
C PHE A 836 17.31 -7.07 33.00
N ALA A 837 16.12 -7.17 33.61
CA ALA A 837 15.76 -8.30 34.47
C ALA A 837 15.67 -9.64 33.71
N GLY A 838 15.30 -9.62 32.44
CA GLY A 838 15.33 -10.79 31.55
C GLY A 838 16.74 -11.30 31.33
N LEU A 839 17.67 -10.40 31.00
CA LEU A 839 19.09 -10.73 30.83
C LEU A 839 19.73 -11.24 32.13
N MET A 840 19.44 -10.60 33.27
CA MET A 840 19.96 -11.06 34.56
C MET A 840 19.40 -12.43 34.96
N ARG A 841 18.14 -12.75 34.63
CA ARG A 841 17.59 -14.09 34.85
C ARG A 841 18.23 -15.15 33.95
N LYS A 842 18.48 -14.79 32.69
CA LYS A 842 19.06 -15.70 31.67
C LYS A 842 20.53 -16.00 31.96
N TYR A 843 21.35 -14.99 32.21
CA TYR A 843 22.82 -15.13 32.31
C TYR A 843 23.37 -15.06 33.74
N CYS A 844 22.55 -14.71 34.74
CA CYS A 844 22.95 -14.65 36.16
C CYS A 844 21.98 -15.44 37.05
N SER A 845 21.49 -16.60 36.56
CA SER A 845 20.48 -17.42 37.23
C SER A 845 20.85 -17.84 38.66
N LYS A 846 22.13 -18.15 38.90
CA LYS A 846 22.67 -18.52 40.23
C LYS A 846 23.14 -17.33 41.08
N ARG A 847 23.02 -16.09 40.60
CA ARG A 847 23.35 -14.83 41.31
C ARG A 847 24.77 -14.80 41.90
N ARG A 848 25.67 -15.46 41.19
CA ARG A 848 27.09 -15.59 41.45
C ARG A 848 27.77 -15.79 40.11
N GLY A 849 29.06 -15.51 40.05
CA GLY A 849 29.84 -15.62 38.83
C GLY A 849 30.15 -14.27 38.18
N PRO A 850 31.07 -14.27 37.21
CA PRO A 850 31.77 -13.07 36.78
C PRO A 850 30.85 -12.02 36.14
N ILE A 851 29.78 -12.43 35.42
CA ILE A 851 28.79 -11.51 34.84
C ILE A 851 28.04 -10.73 35.93
N PHE A 852 27.54 -11.43 36.95
CA PHE A 852 26.81 -10.77 38.05
C PHE A 852 27.74 -9.81 38.82
N THR A 853 28.96 -10.25 39.10
CA THR A 853 29.96 -9.43 39.80
C THR A 853 30.31 -8.17 39.01
N GLU A 854 30.49 -8.27 37.70
CA GLU A 854 30.87 -7.14 36.86
C GLU A 854 29.71 -6.15 36.64
N VAL A 855 28.48 -6.64 36.41
CA VAL A 855 27.27 -5.80 36.38
C VAL A 855 27.08 -5.07 37.71
N PHE A 856 27.25 -5.77 38.83
CA PHE A 856 27.12 -5.18 40.16
C PHE A 856 28.17 -4.10 40.42
N LYS A 857 29.44 -4.36 40.07
CA LYS A 857 30.54 -3.39 40.18
C LYS A 857 30.27 -2.11 39.39
N GLN A 858 29.73 -2.22 38.17
CA GLN A 858 29.50 -1.05 37.31
C GLN A 858 28.22 -0.27 37.62
N LEU A 859 27.27 -0.89 38.34
CA LEU A 859 26.08 -0.24 38.87
C LEU A 859 26.31 0.45 40.21
N LEU A 860 27.37 0.08 40.95
CA LEU A 860 27.77 0.82 42.15
C LEU A 860 28.21 2.24 41.76
N PRO A 861 27.68 3.29 42.41
CA PRO A 861 28.14 4.65 42.14
C PRO A 861 29.63 4.77 42.52
N PRO A 862 30.46 5.44 41.70
CA PRO A 862 31.82 5.77 42.11
C PRO A 862 31.79 6.68 43.34
N TYR A 863 32.76 6.51 44.22
CA TYR A 863 32.89 7.32 45.43
C TYR A 863 33.27 8.76 45.04
N LYS A 864 32.30 9.68 45.16
CA LYS A 864 32.35 11.14 44.92
C LYS A 864 32.47 11.58 43.45
N ASP A 865 31.41 12.20 42.94
CA ASP A 865 31.36 13.66 42.76
C ASP A 865 29.92 14.10 42.46
N GLU A 866 29.49 15.17 43.14
CA GLU A 866 28.20 15.82 42.97
C GLU A 866 28.20 16.61 41.66
N SER A 867 27.54 16.09 40.62
CA SER A 867 27.03 16.94 39.55
C SER A 867 25.75 16.35 38.95
N ASP A 868 24.66 17.10 39.13
CA ASP A 868 23.33 16.80 38.62
C ASP A 868 23.29 16.98 37.10
N ASN A 869 23.00 15.90 36.37
CA ASN A 869 22.47 15.98 35.00
C ASN A 869 21.31 14.99 34.85
N ILE A 870 20.13 15.53 34.57
CA ILE A 870 18.87 14.81 34.40
C ILE A 870 18.86 14.15 33.02
N HIS A 871 19.16 12.85 32.96
CA HIS A 871 18.85 12.03 31.78
C HIS A 871 17.48 11.36 31.94
N VAL A 872 16.62 11.51 30.93
CA VAL A 872 15.33 10.81 30.84
C VAL A 872 15.60 9.37 30.36
N GLY A 873 15.78 8.45 31.30
CA GLY A 873 16.00 7.02 31.06
C GLY A 873 16.13 6.24 32.39
N VAL A 874 16.03 4.91 32.35
CA VAL A 874 16.19 4.05 33.55
C VAL A 874 17.56 4.31 34.19
N THR A 875 17.58 4.79 35.42
CA THR A 875 18.81 5.20 36.11
C THR A 875 19.66 3.98 36.51
N LYS A 876 20.96 4.19 36.76
CA LYS A 876 21.82 3.14 37.35
C LYS A 876 21.26 2.65 38.69
N GLU A 877 20.66 3.56 39.47
CA GLU A 877 19.98 3.23 40.72
C GLU A 877 18.78 2.33 40.49
N ASP A 878 17.92 2.60 39.49
CA ASP A 878 16.77 1.73 39.17
C ASP A 878 17.22 0.31 38.79
N LYS A 879 18.31 0.19 38.00
CA LYS A 879 18.89 -1.10 37.61
C LYS A 879 19.52 -1.81 38.81
N LEU A 880 20.21 -1.09 39.69
CA LEU A 880 20.76 -1.63 40.92
C LEU A 880 19.66 -2.10 41.88
N ILE A 881 18.59 -1.31 42.03
CA ILE A 881 17.40 -1.67 42.81
C ILE A 881 16.75 -2.90 42.21
N ALA A 882 16.53 -2.98 40.89
CA ALA A 882 15.95 -4.16 40.25
C ALA A 882 16.81 -5.42 40.41
N LEU A 883 18.14 -5.26 40.35
CA LEU A 883 19.10 -6.32 40.62
C LEU A 883 18.95 -6.82 42.08
N LEU A 884 18.92 -5.90 43.05
CA LEU A 884 18.81 -6.18 44.48
C LEU A 884 17.41 -6.68 44.90
N SER A 885 16.33 -6.16 44.33
CA SER A 885 14.94 -6.56 44.60
C SER A 885 14.67 -7.97 44.10
N ASN A 886 15.19 -8.35 42.93
CA ASN A 886 15.22 -9.75 42.51
C ASN A 886 16.00 -10.61 43.51
N THR A 887 17.05 -10.06 44.13
CA THR A 887 17.89 -10.76 45.10
C THR A 887 17.14 -11.10 46.39
N ILE A 888 16.33 -10.17 46.91
CA ILE A 888 15.58 -10.30 48.17
C ILE A 888 14.34 -11.21 48.04
N SER A 889 13.66 -11.21 46.88
CA SER A 889 12.37 -11.92 46.72
C SER A 889 12.46 -13.44 46.78
N THR A 890 13.64 -14.05 46.58
CA THR A 890 13.79 -15.52 46.62
C THR A 890 14.43 -16.03 47.92
N THR A 891 15.12 -15.17 48.68
CA THR A 891 15.67 -15.54 50.00
C THR A 891 14.57 -15.77 51.03
N ILE A 892 13.40 -15.18 50.82
CA ILE A 892 12.21 -15.35 51.68
C ILE A 892 11.51 -16.71 51.41
N THR A 893 11.76 -17.35 50.26
CA THR A 893 11.05 -18.58 49.85
C THR A 893 11.79 -19.89 50.13
N THR A 894 13.01 -19.88 50.69
CA THR A 894 13.76 -21.11 50.99
C THR A 894 14.29 -21.13 52.42
N LYS A 895 14.03 -22.23 53.15
CA LYS A 895 14.49 -22.54 54.53
C LYS A 895 15.99 -22.25 54.75
N PRO A 896 16.44 -21.99 55.99
CA PRO A 896 17.77 -21.48 56.28
C PRO A 896 18.84 -22.55 56.07
N ILE A 897 19.75 -22.31 55.12
CA ILE A 897 21.02 -23.03 54.99
C ILE A 897 21.96 -22.42 56.04
N TYR A 898 21.96 -22.97 57.26
CA TYR A 898 22.87 -22.54 58.33
C TYR A 898 24.05 -23.49 58.56
N HIS A 899 24.22 -24.53 57.73
CA HIS A 899 25.18 -25.60 58.03
C HIS A 899 26.45 -25.68 57.15
N ASP A 900 26.51 -25.00 56.00
CA ASP A 900 27.67 -25.13 55.07
C ASP A 900 28.54 -23.88 54.93
N MET A 901 28.34 -22.84 55.74
CA MET A 901 29.13 -21.59 55.66
C MET A 901 30.42 -21.57 56.49
N LYS A 902 30.97 -22.72 56.89
CA LYS A 902 32.20 -22.79 57.70
C LYS A 902 33.51 -22.89 56.90
N GLN A 903 33.48 -22.88 55.56
CA GLN A 903 34.68 -23.18 54.76
C GLN A 903 35.13 -22.10 53.75
N TYR A 904 34.71 -20.84 53.88
CA TYR A 904 35.17 -19.80 52.94
C TYR A 904 35.59 -18.49 53.61
N ASP A 905 36.59 -17.87 52.97
CA ASP A 905 37.36 -16.71 53.43
C ASP A 905 36.49 -15.46 53.67
N ARG A 906 36.59 -14.89 54.88
CA ARG A 906 35.76 -13.77 55.37
C ARG A 906 36.02 -12.45 54.64
N SER A 907 37.19 -12.31 54.01
CA SER A 907 37.68 -11.03 53.45
C SER A 907 36.82 -10.46 52.31
N HIS A 908 36.12 -11.29 51.54
CA HIS A 908 35.30 -10.85 50.41
C HIS A 908 33.84 -10.52 50.76
N PHE A 909 33.34 -11.00 51.92
CA PHE A 909 31.95 -10.79 52.34
C PHE A 909 31.78 -9.55 53.20
N ASP A 910 32.81 -9.15 53.95
CA ASP A 910 32.75 -7.97 54.81
C ASP A 910 32.55 -6.68 53.99
N GLY A 911 33.17 -6.57 52.81
CA GLY A 911 32.96 -5.43 51.91
C GLY A 911 31.55 -5.32 51.33
N LEU A 912 30.88 -6.45 51.09
CA LEU A 912 29.49 -6.48 50.60
C LEU A 912 28.50 -6.11 51.72
N ILE A 913 28.75 -6.61 52.94
CA ILE A 913 27.95 -6.31 54.12
C ILE A 913 28.13 -4.84 54.50
N ASP A 914 29.34 -4.30 54.46
CA ASP A 914 29.62 -2.90 54.78
C ASP A 914 29.01 -1.94 53.75
N ALA A 915 29.07 -2.28 52.45
CA ALA A 915 28.42 -1.51 51.39
C ALA A 915 26.87 -1.50 51.53
N LEU A 916 26.28 -2.65 51.87
CA LEU A 916 24.83 -2.77 52.14
C LEU A 916 24.42 -2.03 53.43
N SER A 917 25.21 -2.13 54.50
CA SER A 917 24.97 -1.44 55.78
C SER A 917 25.08 0.08 55.62
N TRP A 918 26.02 0.55 54.81
CA TRP A 918 26.17 1.95 54.45
C TRP A 918 25.00 2.48 53.60
N PHE A 919 24.58 1.73 52.57
CA PHE A 919 23.45 2.09 51.71
C PHE A 919 22.12 2.16 52.50
N ILE A 920 21.92 1.24 53.45
CA ILE A 920 20.76 1.23 54.36
C ILE A 920 20.79 2.44 55.32
N LYS A 921 21.98 2.85 55.79
CA LYS A 921 22.14 4.02 56.67
C LYS A 921 21.92 5.35 55.96
N GLN A 922 22.33 5.49 54.70
CA GLN A 922 22.24 6.76 53.96
C GLN A 922 20.84 7.03 53.39
N ASN A 923 20.13 6.00 52.94
CA ASN A 923 18.88 6.17 52.17
C ASN A 923 17.59 6.12 52.98
N ASN A 924 17.65 6.26 54.32
CA ASN A 924 16.50 6.39 55.22
C ASN A 924 15.29 5.52 54.80
N VAL A 925 15.42 4.20 54.99
CA VAL A 925 14.57 3.11 54.43
C VAL A 925 13.12 3.08 54.99
N TYR A 926 12.48 4.23 55.18
CA TYR A 926 11.04 4.36 55.34
C TYR A 926 10.31 4.50 53.99
N ASN A 927 10.98 4.97 52.92
CA ASN A 927 10.33 5.26 51.64
C ASN A 927 10.21 4.08 50.66
N ILE A 928 10.99 3.00 50.82
CA ILE A 928 10.86 1.79 49.98
C ILE A 928 9.54 1.05 50.27
N LYS A 929 9.03 1.14 51.51
CA LYS A 929 7.71 0.64 51.89
C LYS A 929 6.57 1.41 51.18
N TYR A 930 6.82 2.64 50.74
CA TYR A 930 5.84 3.50 50.07
C TYR A 930 5.79 3.27 48.55
N LEU A 931 6.92 2.92 47.93
CA LEU A 931 7.02 2.68 46.48
C LEU A 931 6.49 1.31 46.04
N ILE A 932 6.56 0.29 46.89
CA ILE A 932 6.00 -1.05 46.61
C ILE A 932 4.45 -1.05 46.64
N VAL A 933 3.83 -0.08 47.33
CA VAL A 933 2.36 -0.01 47.50
C VAL A 933 1.64 0.67 46.32
N ARG A 934 2.34 1.32 45.38
CA ARG A 934 1.69 2.16 44.34
C ARG A 934 1.77 1.69 42.89
N LYS A 935 2.36 0.53 42.58
CA LYS A 935 2.29 -0.05 41.22
C LYS A 935 1.88 -1.53 41.28
N PRO A 936 0.60 -1.87 41.09
CA PRO A 936 0.20 -3.25 40.94
C PRO A 936 0.52 -3.68 39.50
N ILE A 937 1.57 -4.47 39.31
CA ILE A 937 1.66 -5.34 38.13
C ILE A 937 1.08 -6.68 38.54
N VAL A 938 -0.09 -6.93 37.97
CA VAL A 938 -0.94 -8.13 37.99
C VAL A 938 -0.20 -9.43 38.33
N TYR A 939 -0.41 -9.96 39.54
CA TYR A 939 -0.83 -11.36 39.81
C TYR A 939 -1.40 -11.40 41.24
N GLY A 940 -2.63 -11.87 41.37
CA GLY A 940 -3.44 -11.72 42.58
C GLY A 940 -2.99 -12.55 43.77
N ILE A 941 -2.96 -11.92 44.95
CA ILE A 941 -3.07 -12.57 46.26
C ILE A 941 -4.01 -11.69 47.09
N GLY A 942 -5.20 -12.21 47.38
CA GLY A 942 -6.16 -11.55 48.27
C GLY A 942 -5.74 -11.71 49.74
N ILE A 943 -5.82 -10.64 50.51
CA ILE A 943 -5.65 -10.69 51.98
C ILE A 943 -7.00 -10.32 52.60
N SER A 944 -7.62 -11.29 53.28
CA SER A 944 -8.83 -11.10 54.09
C SER A 944 -8.47 -10.55 55.47
N THR A 945 -9.11 -9.45 55.88
CA THR A 945 -9.04 -8.94 57.24
C THR A 945 -10.03 -9.68 58.14
N VAL A 946 -9.56 -10.36 59.19
CA VAL A 946 -10.40 -10.81 60.30
C VAL A 946 -10.26 -9.79 61.43
N SER A 947 -11.37 -9.15 61.78
CA SER A 947 -11.47 -8.28 62.95
C SER A 947 -11.84 -9.12 64.16
N ASP A 948 -11.02 -9.08 65.21
CA ASP A 948 -11.46 -9.47 66.55
C ASP A 948 -11.37 -8.28 67.50
N GLN A 949 -12.54 -7.95 68.04
CA GLN A 949 -12.74 -7.00 69.12
C GLN A 949 -12.45 -7.70 70.45
N SER A 950 -11.64 -7.08 71.31
CA SER A 950 -12.00 -6.77 72.71
C SER A 950 -10.78 -6.50 73.59
N GLY A 951 -10.94 -5.51 74.48
CA GLY A 951 -10.57 -5.71 75.89
C GLY A 951 -9.15 -5.41 76.35
N SER A 952 -8.95 -4.17 76.76
CA SER A 952 -8.20 -3.78 77.97
C SER A 952 -6.68 -3.52 77.90
N ARG A 953 -6.30 -2.56 78.73
CA ARG A 953 -5.00 -1.90 78.90
C ARG A 953 -3.87 -2.86 79.30
N LYS A 954 -2.72 -2.78 78.61
CA LYS A 954 -1.37 -2.54 79.19
C LYS A 954 -0.29 -2.59 78.10
N LYS A 955 0.74 -1.76 78.26
CA LYS A 955 1.94 -1.66 77.41
C LYS A 955 2.66 -3.01 77.32
N THR A 956 2.93 -3.49 76.11
CA THR A 956 3.94 -4.54 75.88
C THR A 956 4.58 -4.43 74.51
N LYS A 957 5.91 -4.61 74.52
CA LYS A 957 6.81 -4.77 73.37
C LYS A 957 6.27 -5.81 72.38
N HIS A 958 6.42 -5.54 71.09
CA HIS A 958 6.29 -6.56 70.05
C HIS A 958 7.65 -6.93 69.46
N ARG A 959 8.07 -8.15 69.83
CA ARG A 959 8.84 -9.05 68.98
C ARG A 959 8.06 -9.25 67.69
N TYR A 960 8.69 -9.06 66.54
CA TYR A 960 8.18 -9.61 65.29
C TYR A 960 8.97 -10.89 64.98
N VAL A 961 8.25 -12.00 65.05
CA VAL A 961 8.61 -13.26 64.40
C VAL A 961 8.13 -13.11 62.96
N LEU A 962 9.05 -13.11 62.00
CA LEU A 962 8.74 -13.20 60.58
C LEU A 962 8.40 -14.65 60.25
N ARG A 963 7.26 -14.85 59.60
CA ARG A 963 6.93 -16.08 58.88
C ARG A 963 6.77 -15.73 57.42
#